data_AF-A0A2V8HW75-F1
#
_entry.id   AF-A0A2V8HW75-F1
#
_cell.length_a   1.000
_cell.length_b   1.000
_cell.length_c   1.000
_cell.angle_alpha   90.00
_cell.angle_beta   90.00
_cell.angle_gamma   90.00
#
_symmetry.space_group_name_H-M   'P 1'
#
loop_
_entity.id
_entity.type
_entity.pdbx_description
1 polymer ?
#
loop_
_entity_poly.entity_id
_entity_poly.type
_entity_poly.pdbx_seq_one_letter_code
_entity_poly.pdbx_strand_id
1 'polypeptide(L)'
;MFLQLRRTRWPLAAAVALILAGGGIASAQTSTTDVVVYAADGRISGAAWQLVADATAAGGSRLWNPDQGVGKIGTPAATPASFVEFTVSVVAGQPYHLWIRAAAENNTYVNDSMFVQFSGAVDAAGAPLGRIGTASALTYSLEACSGAGDAGWGWEDTTYCGLSGNVYFSSTGTQTVRIQQREDGISFDQIMLSPSRFLSSAPGLQKSDTTIYPRSSTTSSPSPTPTITSPSDLVLYGADGQVSGSAWRLTSDATAAGGARMWNPDYGVAKIATAAANPPSYVELTFTPVAGQAYHLWVRGLADNNSYQNDSMFVQFSGAVDASGTAIDRIGTASALVYSLESCSGAGEAGWGWEDTTYCGSSPNMYFTSSSAQTIRIQQREDGLSFDQIVLSPSKFLSTAPGALKNDATIYARNSGSTTTSPIPAPAPSPTPTITSKLLRVLQWNTHHGGYGTDGIYSPDRLATWAASFQPDVISFNEIEKNDYWGNQDQPEVYKALLEQKTGKTWYYVFAQEFGQWTSNGKGNLILSTIPFDTTDLFEYPSNYDRSVSMTQITYNGRNITLMSTHLDPYDATLRYTQATQVTSWAVGKAENRILIGDLNAWPDQTSIAYFNQYYDDTWAVAAANGTAVSFAGNNGETMKGRIDYIYSSTGASSLVIRSSQVYDTRDANGYMPSDHRPVLTVFEVR
;
A
#
# COMPACT_ATOMS: atom_id res chain seq x y z
N MET A 1 31.38 29.23 73.20
CA MET A 1 32.39 28.15 73.17
C MET A 1 31.83 27.08 72.25
N PHE A 2 32.05 27.19 70.94
CA PHE A 2 33.14 26.49 70.20
C PHE A 2 33.10 24.97 70.46
N LEU A 3 33.02 24.08 69.47
CA LEU A 3 33.88 24.06 68.31
C LEU A 3 33.24 23.32 67.12
N GLN A 4 33.43 23.94 65.97
CA GLN A 4 33.12 23.50 64.62
C GLN A 4 34.37 22.77 64.05
N LEU A 5 34.20 22.07 62.93
CA LEU A 5 35.16 21.92 61.80
C LEU A 5 35.91 20.58 61.57
N ARG A 6 35.75 20.14 60.29
CA ARG A 6 36.79 19.78 59.29
C ARG A 6 37.21 18.30 59.19
N ARG A 7 36.96 17.67 58.03
CA ARG A 7 37.88 17.45 56.85
C ARG A 7 38.86 16.29 57.15
N THR A 8 39.27 15.36 56.28
CA THR A 8 39.23 15.17 54.81
C THR A 8 39.96 13.85 54.51
N ARG A 9 39.55 13.16 53.41
CA ARG A 9 40.35 12.30 52.49
C ARG A 9 40.94 10.99 53.09
N TRP A 10 40.98 9.86 52.40
CA TRP A 10 41.92 9.47 51.33
C TRP A 10 41.50 8.11 50.68
N PRO A 11 42.15 7.66 49.57
CA PRO A 11 41.50 6.95 48.46
C PRO A 11 41.88 5.46 48.24
N LEU A 12 41.06 4.79 47.41
CA LEU A 12 41.29 3.78 46.35
C LEU A 12 42.14 2.50 46.54
N ALA A 13 41.61 1.44 45.88
CA ALA A 13 42.18 0.15 45.43
C ALA A 13 42.10 -1.03 46.44
N ALA A 14 41.72 -2.27 46.10
CA ALA A 14 41.33 -2.91 44.84
C ALA A 14 40.46 -4.17 45.07
N ALA A 15 39.51 -4.38 44.15
CA ALA A 15 39.05 -5.60 43.46
C ALA A 15 39.13 -7.01 44.11
N VAL A 16 37.98 -7.69 44.14
CA VAL A 16 37.82 -9.13 43.84
C VAL A 16 36.55 -9.31 42.99
N ALA A 17 36.67 -10.08 41.91
CA ALA A 17 35.60 -10.37 40.95
C ALA A 17 34.63 -11.44 41.49
N LEU A 18 33.33 -11.26 41.20
CA LEU A 18 32.36 -12.35 41.17
C LEU A 18 31.42 -12.17 39.98
N ILE A 19 31.24 -13.26 39.25
CA ILE A 19 30.45 -13.43 38.04
C ILE A 19 28.98 -13.14 38.34
N LEU A 20 28.36 -12.23 37.59
CA LEU A 20 26.90 -12.03 37.56
C LEU A 20 26.39 -12.27 36.13
N ALA A 21 25.46 -13.21 36.04
CA ALA A 21 24.62 -13.42 34.87
C ALA A 21 23.84 -12.12 34.58
N GLY A 22 24.09 -11.54 33.41
CA GLY A 22 23.41 -10.34 32.94
C GLY A 22 21.98 -10.64 32.52
N GLY A 23 21.04 -10.48 33.45
CA GLY A 23 19.64 -10.22 33.11
C GLY A 23 19.54 -8.80 32.57
N GLY A 24 19.59 -8.65 31.25
CA GLY A 24 19.32 -7.39 30.58
C GLY A 24 17.89 -6.95 30.87
N ILE A 25 17.74 -5.87 31.60
CA ILE A 25 16.46 -5.20 31.82
C ILE A 25 16.03 -4.66 30.45
N ALA A 26 14.97 -5.22 29.87
CA ALA A 26 14.39 -4.72 28.63
C ALA A 26 13.95 -3.26 28.87
N SER A 27 14.54 -2.33 28.13
CA SER A 27 14.04 -0.95 28.04
C SER A 27 12.62 -1.01 27.49
N ALA A 28 11.63 -0.63 28.29
CA ALA A 28 10.25 -0.49 27.84
C ALA A 28 10.20 0.51 26.68
N GLN A 29 9.82 0.03 25.51
CA GLN A 29 9.71 0.84 24.29
C GLN A 29 8.45 1.70 24.39
N THR A 30 8.58 2.97 24.75
CA THR A 30 7.44 3.92 24.81
C THR A 30 7.10 4.43 23.40
N SER A 31 5.86 4.24 22.93
CA SER A 31 5.37 4.87 21.69
C SER A 31 4.98 6.32 21.95
N THR A 32 5.37 7.27 21.10
CA THR A 32 4.92 8.68 21.22
C THR A 32 3.73 9.00 20.30
N THR A 33 3.22 8.02 19.56
CA THR A 33 2.21 8.23 18.52
C THR A 33 0.80 7.98 19.06
N ASP A 34 -0.09 8.95 18.86
CA ASP A 34 -1.52 8.83 19.18
C ASP A 34 -2.19 7.75 18.30
N VAL A 35 -3.05 6.95 18.91
CA VAL A 35 -3.83 5.92 18.21
C VAL A 35 -5.24 6.46 17.98
N VAL A 36 -5.61 6.73 16.74
CA VAL A 36 -6.87 7.37 16.33
C VAL A 36 -7.63 6.44 15.39
N VAL A 37 -8.87 6.10 15.73
CA VAL A 37 -9.79 5.37 14.84
C VAL A 37 -11.00 6.24 14.55
N TYR A 38 -11.55 6.12 13.34
CA TYR A 38 -12.73 6.87 12.91
C TYR A 38 -13.99 6.01 13.04
N ALA A 39 -15.16 6.64 13.06
CA ALA A 39 -16.45 5.92 13.07
C ALA A 39 -16.57 4.83 11.99
N ALA A 40 -16.08 5.10 10.78
CA ALA A 40 -16.12 4.13 9.68
C ALA A 40 -15.23 2.89 9.88
N ASP A 41 -14.33 2.90 10.87
CA ASP A 41 -13.53 1.72 11.26
C ASP A 41 -14.29 0.78 12.21
N GLY A 42 -15.45 1.21 12.70
CA GLY A 42 -16.26 0.46 13.65
C GLY A 42 -17.05 -0.65 12.96
N ARG A 43 -16.98 -1.86 13.51
CA ARG A 43 -17.85 -2.97 13.13
C ARG A 43 -19.08 -2.97 14.02
N ILE A 44 -20.24 -2.71 13.43
CA ILE A 44 -21.53 -2.75 14.12
C ILE A 44 -21.99 -4.20 14.28
N SER A 45 -22.45 -4.55 15.47
CA SER A 45 -23.19 -5.78 15.77
C SER A 45 -24.52 -5.40 16.40
N GLY A 46 -25.62 -6.00 15.94
CA GLY A 46 -26.97 -5.64 16.38
C GLY A 46 -27.56 -4.43 15.62
N ALA A 47 -28.66 -3.90 16.14
CA ALA A 47 -29.50 -2.93 15.43
C ALA A 47 -29.52 -1.51 16.03
N ALA A 48 -28.89 -1.29 17.19
CA ALA A 48 -28.97 0.00 17.88
C ALA A 48 -28.02 1.06 17.30
N TRP A 49 -27.01 0.67 16.51
CA TRP A 49 -26.01 1.59 15.96
C TRP A 49 -26.09 1.64 14.44
N GLN A 50 -25.83 2.81 13.88
CA GLN A 50 -25.82 3.06 12.43
C GLN A 50 -24.62 3.92 12.07
N LEU A 51 -23.99 3.62 10.93
CA LEU A 51 -23.01 4.52 10.33
C LEU A 51 -23.76 5.48 9.39
N VAL A 52 -23.69 6.77 9.67
CA VAL A 52 -24.43 7.82 8.94
C VAL A 52 -23.45 8.84 8.39
N ALA A 53 -23.70 9.28 7.15
CA ALA A 53 -22.92 10.35 6.54
C ALA A 53 -23.12 11.68 7.29
N ASP A 54 -22.01 12.33 7.63
CA ASP A 54 -22.00 13.65 8.27
C ASP A 54 -20.74 14.38 7.80
N ALA A 55 -20.91 15.47 7.04
CA ALA A 55 -19.80 16.22 6.46
C ALA A 55 -18.93 16.93 7.51
N THR A 56 -19.43 17.09 8.74
CA THR A 56 -18.69 17.69 9.86
C THR A 56 -17.89 16.65 10.66
N ALA A 57 -18.15 15.36 10.41
CA ALA A 57 -17.47 14.26 11.08
C ALA A 57 -16.15 13.86 10.41
N ALA A 58 -15.23 13.31 11.20
CA ALA A 58 -13.98 12.75 10.73
C ALA A 58 -14.20 11.65 9.68
N GLY A 59 -13.69 11.87 8.46
CA GLY A 59 -13.89 10.95 7.34
C GLY A 59 -15.32 10.97 6.77
N GLY A 60 -16.12 12.00 7.07
CA GLY A 60 -17.43 12.22 6.48
C GLY A 60 -18.53 11.30 7.00
N SER A 61 -18.32 10.62 8.14
CA SER A 61 -19.32 9.73 8.73
C SER A 61 -19.21 9.69 10.25
N ARG A 62 -20.36 9.52 10.92
CA ARG A 62 -20.48 9.31 12.36
C ARG A 62 -21.15 7.98 12.65
N LEU A 63 -20.79 7.36 13.77
CA LEU A 63 -21.61 6.30 14.35
C LEU A 63 -22.66 6.95 15.23
N TRP A 64 -23.91 6.56 15.05
CA TRP A 64 -25.07 7.13 15.72
C TRP A 64 -25.89 6.01 16.35
N ASN A 65 -26.25 6.19 17.62
CA ASN A 65 -27.28 5.43 18.30
C ASN A 65 -28.55 6.30 18.29
N PRO A 66 -29.58 5.99 17.48
CA PRO A 66 -30.77 6.83 17.38
C PRO A 66 -31.50 6.96 18.70
N ASP A 67 -31.93 8.18 19.06
CA ASP A 67 -32.83 8.39 20.20
C ASP A 67 -34.16 7.67 19.94
N GLN A 68 -34.44 6.64 20.73
CA GLN A 68 -35.68 5.85 20.73
C GLN A 68 -36.43 6.01 22.06
N GLY A 69 -36.03 6.98 22.91
CA GLY A 69 -36.56 7.18 24.25
C GLY A 69 -36.28 6.01 25.20
N VAL A 70 -35.18 5.27 25.00
CA VAL A 70 -34.80 4.15 25.85
C VAL A 70 -34.19 4.67 27.15
N GLY A 71 -34.64 4.12 28.28
CA GLY A 71 -34.10 4.52 29.58
C GLY A 71 -32.61 4.20 29.74
N LYS A 72 -31.88 5.11 30.39
CA LYS A 72 -30.46 4.99 30.72
C LYS A 72 -30.09 3.63 31.32
N ILE A 73 -29.14 2.95 30.71
CA ILE A 73 -28.61 1.66 31.14
C ILE A 73 -27.57 1.88 32.24
N GLY A 74 -27.81 1.36 33.45
CA GLY A 74 -26.91 1.57 34.59
C GLY A 74 -25.64 0.72 34.60
N THR A 75 -25.61 -0.38 33.85
CA THR A 75 -24.50 -1.35 33.86
C THR A 75 -24.33 -1.98 32.48
N PRO A 76 -23.10 -2.06 31.92
CA PRO A 76 -22.87 -2.68 30.62
C PRO A 76 -23.15 -4.19 30.68
N ALA A 77 -23.57 -4.77 29.56
CA ALA A 77 -23.78 -6.20 29.47
C ALA A 77 -22.46 -6.94 29.20
N ALA A 78 -22.29 -8.13 29.78
CA ALA A 78 -21.19 -9.03 29.41
C ALA A 78 -21.34 -9.50 27.93
N THR A 79 -22.58 -9.75 27.52
CA THR A 79 -22.97 -10.19 26.17
C THR A 79 -24.06 -9.26 25.62
N PRO A 80 -23.72 -8.04 25.18
CA PRO A 80 -24.69 -7.07 24.67
C PRO A 80 -25.31 -7.55 23.35
N ALA A 81 -26.61 -7.28 23.17
CA ALA A 81 -27.32 -7.57 21.92
C ALA A 81 -26.93 -6.60 20.78
N SER A 82 -26.44 -5.41 21.12
CA SER A 82 -26.00 -4.40 20.16
C SER A 82 -24.80 -3.60 20.66
N PHE A 83 -23.78 -3.44 19.83
CA PHE A 83 -22.51 -2.77 20.17
C PHE A 83 -21.71 -2.42 18.90
N VAL A 84 -20.66 -1.62 19.05
CA VAL A 84 -19.68 -1.35 17.99
C VAL A 84 -18.29 -1.76 18.46
N GLU A 85 -17.49 -2.38 17.60
CA GLU A 85 -16.10 -2.75 17.90
C GLU A 85 -15.10 -2.08 16.96
N PHE A 86 -14.01 -1.60 17.54
CA PHE A 86 -12.85 -1.04 16.85
C PHE A 86 -11.61 -1.86 17.18
N THR A 87 -10.66 -1.79 16.25
CA THR A 87 -9.34 -2.40 16.42
C THR A 87 -8.30 -1.31 16.62
N VAL A 88 -7.56 -1.37 17.72
CA VAL A 88 -6.49 -0.40 18.05
C VAL A 88 -5.18 -1.12 18.33
N SER A 89 -4.06 -0.50 17.99
CA SER A 89 -2.72 -1.03 18.23
C SER A 89 -2.08 -0.28 19.40
N VAL A 90 -1.69 -0.99 20.46
CA VAL A 90 -1.18 -0.38 21.70
C VAL A 90 0.08 -1.07 22.21
N VAL A 91 0.79 -0.43 23.13
CA VAL A 91 1.99 -0.97 23.78
C VAL A 91 1.67 -1.34 25.23
N ALA A 92 2.11 -2.53 25.66
CA ALA A 92 1.94 -2.97 27.05
C ALA A 92 2.65 -2.06 28.04
N GLY A 93 2.01 -1.84 29.19
CA GLY A 93 2.58 -1.05 30.28
C GLY A 93 2.74 0.45 29.99
N GLN A 94 2.37 0.89 28.80
CA GLN A 94 2.35 2.30 28.43
C GLN A 94 1.05 2.97 28.92
N PRO A 95 1.12 4.17 29.53
CA PRO A 95 -0.08 4.94 29.81
C PRO A 95 -0.70 5.47 28.52
N TYR A 96 -2.01 5.33 28.37
CA TYR A 96 -2.82 5.98 27.35
C TYR A 96 -3.95 6.76 28.01
N HIS A 97 -4.17 7.99 27.57
CA HIS A 97 -5.41 8.70 27.87
C HIS A 97 -6.44 8.41 26.78
N LEU A 98 -7.66 8.02 27.18
CA LEU A 98 -8.77 7.77 26.26
C LEU A 98 -9.54 9.07 26.05
N TRP A 99 -9.61 9.51 24.80
CA TRP A 99 -10.45 10.62 24.36
C TRP A 99 -11.43 10.15 23.30
N ILE A 100 -12.67 10.64 23.34
CA ILE A 100 -13.66 10.39 22.30
C ILE A 100 -14.25 11.74 21.87
N ARG A 101 -14.40 11.91 20.57
CA ARG A 101 -15.11 13.06 20.00
C ARG A 101 -16.55 12.65 19.70
N ALA A 102 -17.50 13.25 20.42
CA ALA A 102 -18.91 12.88 20.38
C ALA A 102 -19.82 14.11 20.22
N ALA A 103 -21.08 13.84 19.88
CA ALA A 103 -22.16 14.81 19.82
C ALA A 103 -23.46 14.15 20.32
N ALA A 104 -24.23 14.86 21.13
CA ALA A 104 -25.53 14.40 21.63
C ALA A 104 -26.66 14.91 20.72
N GLU A 105 -27.59 14.04 20.35
CA GLU A 105 -28.81 14.44 19.63
C GLU A 105 -29.58 15.48 20.43
N ASN A 106 -30.01 16.58 19.80
CA ASN A 106 -30.61 17.75 20.43
C ASN A 106 -29.76 18.47 21.49
N ASN A 107 -28.45 18.19 21.58
CA ASN A 107 -27.54 18.78 22.58
C ASN A 107 -28.06 18.59 24.03
N THR A 108 -28.54 17.38 24.35
CA THR A 108 -29.11 17.08 25.68
C THR A 108 -28.31 16.02 26.42
N TYR A 109 -28.14 16.24 27.73
CA TYR A 109 -27.41 15.37 28.67
C TYR A 109 -28.05 14.00 28.89
N VAL A 110 -29.24 13.75 28.34
CA VAL A 110 -29.87 12.43 28.36
C VAL A 110 -29.46 11.56 27.17
N ASN A 111 -28.72 12.13 26.21
CA ASN A 111 -28.30 11.49 24.96
C ASN A 111 -26.77 11.52 24.77
N ASP A 112 -26.02 11.58 25.88
CA ASP A 112 -24.64 12.06 25.86
C ASP A 112 -23.62 11.01 26.33
N SER A 113 -24.09 9.83 26.78
CA SER A 113 -23.24 8.84 27.43
C SER A 113 -23.22 7.44 26.80
N MET A 114 -22.09 6.77 26.94
CA MET A 114 -21.85 5.40 26.44
C MET A 114 -20.90 4.62 27.36
N PHE A 115 -20.87 3.30 27.19
CA PHE A 115 -19.89 2.44 27.87
C PHE A 115 -18.75 2.07 26.93
N VAL A 116 -17.51 2.11 27.43
CA VAL A 116 -16.31 1.71 26.71
C VAL A 116 -15.67 0.51 27.38
N GLN A 117 -15.46 -0.56 26.62
CA GLN A 117 -14.77 -1.77 27.05
C GLN A 117 -13.55 -2.07 26.20
N PHE A 118 -12.63 -2.84 26.74
CA PHE A 118 -11.41 -3.27 26.05
C PHE A 118 -11.18 -4.77 26.16
N SER A 119 -10.50 -5.40 25.20
CA SER A 119 -10.12 -6.82 25.31
C SER A 119 -9.09 -7.08 26.41
N GLY A 120 -8.13 -6.17 26.62
CA GLY A 120 -6.95 -6.42 27.46
C GLY A 120 -6.49 -5.27 28.34
N ALA A 121 -7.37 -4.29 28.62
CA ALA A 121 -7.02 -3.15 29.45
C ALA A 121 -6.84 -3.53 30.93
N VAL A 122 -5.92 -2.79 31.57
CA VAL A 122 -5.60 -2.84 32.99
C VAL A 122 -5.40 -1.42 33.53
N ASP A 123 -5.55 -1.24 34.84
CA ASP A 123 -5.19 -0.01 35.54
C ASP A 123 -3.67 0.08 35.81
N ALA A 124 -3.23 1.16 36.46
CA ALA A 124 -1.82 1.37 36.80
C ALA A 124 -1.24 0.30 37.75
N ALA A 125 -2.08 -0.41 38.50
CA ALA A 125 -1.70 -1.52 39.37
C ALA A 125 -1.73 -2.88 38.65
N GLY A 126 -2.15 -2.92 37.38
CA GLY A 126 -2.28 -4.13 36.58
C GLY A 126 -3.61 -4.87 36.77
N ALA A 127 -4.57 -4.32 37.50
CA ALA A 127 -5.88 -4.93 37.68
C ALA A 127 -6.74 -4.78 36.41
N PRO A 128 -7.57 -5.78 36.03
CA PRO A 128 -8.45 -5.68 34.86
C PRO A 128 -9.33 -4.43 34.87
N LEU A 129 -9.32 -3.67 33.77
CA LEU A 129 -10.10 -2.44 33.60
C LEU A 129 -11.09 -2.60 32.45
N GLY A 130 -12.39 -2.54 32.73
CA GLY A 130 -13.45 -2.48 31.71
C GLY A 130 -13.37 -3.57 30.63
N ARG A 131 -13.21 -4.84 31.00
CA ARG A 131 -12.94 -5.91 30.02
C ARG A 131 -14.19 -6.38 29.27
N ILE A 132 -14.03 -6.59 27.97
CA ILE A 132 -15.02 -7.25 27.10
C ILE A 132 -15.39 -8.63 27.71
N GLY A 133 -16.68 -8.96 27.70
CA GLY A 133 -17.20 -10.18 28.32
C GLY A 133 -17.53 -10.04 29.81
N THR A 134 -17.42 -8.83 30.38
CA THR A 134 -17.75 -8.54 31.78
C THR A 134 -18.82 -7.45 31.89
N ALA A 135 -19.39 -7.28 33.09
CA ALA A 135 -20.27 -6.16 33.43
C ALA A 135 -19.51 -4.90 33.89
N SER A 136 -18.21 -4.79 33.55
CA SER A 136 -17.36 -3.63 33.84
C SER A 136 -17.05 -2.87 32.55
N ALA A 137 -17.07 -1.54 32.61
CA ALA A 137 -16.69 -0.63 31.52
C ALA A 137 -16.21 0.70 32.09
N LEU A 138 -15.49 1.48 31.29
CA LEU A 138 -15.36 2.91 31.52
C LEU A 138 -16.66 3.59 31.07
N THR A 139 -17.08 4.62 31.78
CA THR A 139 -18.28 5.40 31.43
C THR A 139 -17.83 6.71 30.79
N TYR A 140 -18.23 6.92 29.54
CA TYR A 140 -18.05 8.18 28.82
C TYR A 140 -19.29 9.05 28.98
N SER A 141 -19.12 10.37 29.17
CA SER A 141 -20.17 11.39 29.09
C SER A 141 -19.63 12.57 28.30
N LEU A 142 -20.41 13.10 27.37
CA LEU A 142 -20.09 14.34 26.67
C LEU A 142 -20.30 15.57 27.58
N GLU A 143 -21.26 15.52 28.51
CA GLU A 143 -21.39 16.56 29.51
C GLU A 143 -20.26 16.42 30.54
N ALA A 144 -19.25 17.29 30.45
CA ALA A 144 -18.07 17.25 31.33
C ALA A 144 -18.41 17.34 32.83
N CYS A 145 -19.50 18.02 33.19
CA CYS A 145 -19.91 18.29 34.56
C CYS A 145 -21.39 18.70 34.65
N SER A 146 -21.98 18.60 35.84
CA SER A 146 -23.38 19.00 36.07
C SER A 146 -23.61 20.45 35.67
N GLY A 147 -24.46 20.66 34.67
CA GLY A 147 -24.81 21.99 34.17
C GLY A 147 -23.74 22.59 33.26
N ALA A 148 -22.76 21.80 32.81
CA ALA A 148 -21.88 22.21 31.73
C ALA A 148 -22.70 22.34 30.44
N GLY A 149 -23.63 21.40 30.18
CA GLY A 149 -24.45 21.36 28.98
C GLY A 149 -23.67 21.02 27.70
N ASP A 150 -24.36 20.41 26.73
CA ASP A 150 -23.76 19.92 25.49
C ASP A 150 -23.96 20.93 24.35
N ALA A 151 -23.05 20.94 23.38
CA ALA A 151 -23.22 21.71 22.15
C ALA A 151 -22.30 21.17 21.03
N GLY A 152 -22.91 20.61 19.97
CA GLY A 152 -22.19 20.12 18.80
C GLY A 152 -21.19 19.01 19.12
N TRP A 153 -20.10 18.95 18.35
CA TRP A 153 -18.98 18.04 18.62
C TRP A 153 -18.18 18.51 19.84
N GLY A 154 -17.73 17.58 20.67
CA GLY A 154 -16.85 17.85 21.81
C GLY A 154 -15.92 16.69 22.08
N TRP A 155 -14.69 17.00 22.50
CA TRP A 155 -13.72 16.02 23.01
C TRP A 155 -13.86 15.88 24.53
N GLU A 156 -14.21 14.68 24.99
CA GLU A 156 -14.22 14.33 26.41
C GLU A 156 -13.55 12.98 26.68
N ASP A 157 -13.37 12.68 27.96
CA ASP A 157 -12.85 11.40 28.45
C ASP A 157 -13.89 10.62 29.25
N THR A 158 -13.45 9.64 30.04
CA THR A 158 -14.33 8.76 30.81
C THR A 158 -14.48 9.14 32.28
N THR A 159 -14.42 10.44 32.62
CA THR A 159 -14.65 10.91 34.00
C THR A 159 -15.54 12.14 34.04
N TYR A 160 -16.62 12.04 34.82
CA TYR A 160 -17.51 13.18 35.09
C TYR A 160 -16.86 14.10 36.13
N CYS A 161 -16.75 15.38 35.81
CA CYS A 161 -16.12 16.41 36.63
C CYS A 161 -14.65 16.17 36.98
N GLY A 162 -13.85 15.77 36.00
CA GLY A 162 -12.41 15.65 36.19
C GLY A 162 -11.69 15.09 34.97
N LEU A 163 -10.42 14.74 35.18
CA LEU A 163 -9.63 14.00 34.20
C LEU A 163 -9.53 12.55 34.66
N SER A 164 -9.84 11.63 33.76
CA SER A 164 -9.77 10.19 34.02
C SER A 164 -8.34 9.69 34.25
N GLY A 165 -8.22 8.52 34.88
CA GLY A 165 -6.94 7.83 34.97
C GLY A 165 -6.53 7.21 33.63
N ASN A 166 -5.23 7.09 33.41
CA ASN A 166 -4.70 6.44 32.20
C ASN A 166 -5.13 4.97 32.11
N VAL A 167 -5.44 4.54 30.89
CA VAL A 167 -5.64 3.15 30.49
C VAL A 167 -4.29 2.54 30.13
N TYR A 168 -4.01 1.35 30.66
CA TYR A 168 -2.86 0.55 30.29
C TYR A 168 -3.31 -0.74 29.64
N PHE A 169 -2.41 -1.42 28.95
CA PHE A 169 -2.68 -2.73 28.37
C PHE A 169 -1.70 -3.76 28.90
N SER A 170 -2.23 -4.96 29.15
CA SER A 170 -1.44 -6.10 29.65
C SER A 170 -0.58 -6.75 28.56
N SER A 171 -0.82 -6.44 27.29
CA SER A 171 -0.06 -6.95 26.13
C SER A 171 0.07 -5.89 25.04
N THR A 172 1.25 -5.82 24.42
CA THR A 172 1.51 -5.02 23.21
C THR A 172 0.81 -5.69 22.03
N GLY A 173 0.27 -4.88 21.14
CA GLY A 173 -0.36 -5.31 19.90
C GLY A 173 -1.81 -4.91 19.84
N THR A 174 -2.58 -5.70 19.12
CA THR A 174 -3.96 -5.39 18.79
C THR A 174 -4.88 -5.60 19.98
N GLN A 175 -5.70 -4.59 20.26
CA GLN A 175 -6.78 -4.64 21.24
C GLN A 175 -8.09 -4.27 20.56
N THR A 176 -9.17 -4.82 21.08
CA THR A 176 -10.54 -4.45 20.70
C THR A 176 -11.03 -3.37 21.65
N VAL A 177 -11.56 -2.27 21.12
CA VAL A 177 -12.39 -1.31 21.86
C VAL A 177 -13.84 -1.61 21.52
N ARG A 178 -14.68 -1.84 22.52
CA ARG A 178 -16.11 -2.06 22.33
C ARG A 178 -16.89 -0.89 22.93
N ILE A 179 -17.81 -0.34 22.15
CA ILE A 179 -18.77 0.68 22.58
C ILE A 179 -20.14 0.02 22.77
N GLN A 180 -20.73 0.18 23.96
CA GLN A 180 -22.11 -0.20 24.23
C GLN A 180 -22.96 1.03 24.53
N GLN A 181 -24.24 0.92 24.22
CA GLN A 181 -25.23 1.93 24.59
C GLN A 181 -25.27 2.08 26.11
N ARG A 182 -25.27 3.33 26.57
CA ARG A 182 -25.65 3.70 27.94
C ARG A 182 -26.91 4.54 27.90
N GLU A 183 -26.89 5.58 27.09
CA GLU A 183 -28.05 6.29 26.59
C GLU A 183 -28.13 6.13 25.07
N ASP A 184 -29.32 6.28 24.51
CA ASP A 184 -29.51 6.50 23.07
C ASP A 184 -29.29 7.98 22.69
N GLY A 185 -29.43 8.33 21.42
CA GLY A 185 -29.21 9.68 20.89
C GLY A 185 -27.74 10.11 20.76
N ILE A 186 -26.77 9.33 21.25
CA ILE A 186 -25.36 9.69 21.15
C ILE A 186 -24.77 9.39 19.76
N SER A 187 -23.89 10.29 19.29
CA SER A 187 -23.05 10.09 18.12
C SER A 187 -21.57 10.28 18.43
N PHE A 188 -20.69 9.58 17.73
CA PHE A 188 -19.24 9.82 17.80
C PHE A 188 -18.55 9.55 16.47
N ASP A 189 -17.41 10.18 16.25
CA ASP A 189 -16.67 10.07 14.99
C ASP A 189 -15.18 9.75 15.16
N GLN A 190 -14.59 10.00 16.32
CA GLN A 190 -13.21 9.64 16.63
C GLN A 190 -13.05 9.04 18.02
N ILE A 191 -12.24 7.99 18.12
CA ILE A 191 -11.70 7.50 19.40
C ILE A 191 -10.18 7.64 19.32
N MET A 192 -9.58 8.21 20.36
CA MET A 192 -8.15 8.41 20.49
C MET A 192 -7.59 7.80 21.78
N LEU A 193 -6.52 7.02 21.67
CA LEU A 193 -5.64 6.64 22.78
C LEU A 193 -4.33 7.42 22.64
N SER A 194 -4.11 8.42 23.48
CA SER A 194 -2.91 9.25 23.44
C SER A 194 -1.89 8.82 24.50
N PRO A 195 -0.68 8.40 24.11
CA PRO A 195 0.37 8.06 25.06
C PRO A 195 1.20 9.26 25.55
N SER A 196 1.02 10.45 24.96
CA SER A 196 1.88 11.60 25.25
C SER A 196 1.18 12.94 25.04
N ARG A 197 0.89 13.32 23.78
CA ARG A 197 0.45 14.66 23.37
C ARG A 197 -0.81 15.12 24.11
N PHE A 198 -1.74 14.20 24.37
CA PHE A 198 -3.01 14.47 25.04
C PHE A 198 -3.13 13.67 26.33
N LEU A 199 -2.01 13.36 27.00
CA LEU A 199 -2.06 12.59 28.24
C LEU A 199 -2.69 13.35 29.41
N SER A 200 -2.74 14.68 29.36
CA SER A 200 -3.24 15.53 30.44
C SER A 200 -4.13 16.69 29.97
N SER A 201 -4.50 16.71 28.69
CA SER A 201 -5.30 17.79 28.09
C SER A 201 -6.04 17.28 26.86
N ALA A 202 -7.28 17.73 26.69
CA ALA A 202 -8.15 17.30 25.59
C ALA A 202 -7.54 17.61 24.20
N PRO A 203 -7.80 16.78 23.17
CA PRO A 203 -7.36 17.01 21.80
C PRO A 203 -7.99 18.23 21.13
N GLY A 204 -9.13 18.69 21.61
CA GLY A 204 -9.85 19.85 21.07
C GLY A 204 -10.76 20.48 22.11
N LEU A 205 -11.72 21.28 21.65
CA LEU A 205 -12.71 21.91 22.52
C LEU A 205 -13.72 20.88 23.03
N GLN A 206 -14.29 21.14 24.21
CA GLN A 206 -15.36 20.34 24.80
C GLN A 206 -16.72 20.58 24.11
N LYS A 207 -16.84 21.64 23.32
CA LYS A 207 -18.09 22.06 22.66
C LYS A 207 -17.79 22.74 21.34
N SER A 208 -18.69 22.54 20.37
CA SER A 208 -18.60 23.11 19.03
C SER A 208 -17.22 22.93 18.40
N ASP A 209 -16.57 21.81 18.69
CA ASP A 209 -15.23 21.47 18.21
C ASP A 209 -15.26 21.14 16.73
N THR A 210 -14.18 21.50 16.03
CA THR A 210 -13.96 21.16 14.62
C THR A 210 -12.65 20.43 14.40
N THR A 211 -11.93 20.09 15.48
CA THR A 211 -10.57 19.55 15.46
C THR A 211 -10.59 18.06 15.12
N ILE A 212 -10.17 17.71 13.90
CA ILE A 212 -10.07 16.32 13.43
C ILE A 212 -8.62 15.88 13.42
N TYR A 213 -8.33 14.71 14.02
CA TYR A 213 -7.00 14.11 13.98
C TYR A 213 -6.92 13.02 12.91
N PRO A 214 -5.81 12.87 12.17
CA PRO A 214 -5.66 11.81 11.17
C PRO A 214 -5.85 10.41 11.77
N ARG A 215 -6.54 9.53 11.02
CA ARG A 215 -6.71 8.11 11.35
C ARG A 215 -5.34 7.42 11.43
N SER A 216 -5.10 6.64 12.49
CA SER A 216 -3.90 5.82 12.61
C SER A 216 -3.92 4.68 11.59
N SER A 217 -2.81 4.50 10.88
CA SER A 217 -2.59 3.30 10.08
C SER A 217 -2.54 2.08 11.01
N THR A 218 -3.55 1.20 10.96
CA THR A 218 -3.59 -0.06 11.72
C THR A 218 -2.52 -1.03 11.20
N THR A 219 -1.28 -0.80 11.60
CA THR A 219 -0.14 -1.69 11.38
C THR A 219 0.19 -2.42 12.67
N SER A 220 -0.68 -3.35 13.06
CA SER A 220 -0.28 -4.51 13.87
C SER A 220 -1.27 -5.66 13.65
N SER A 221 -0.77 -6.78 13.11
CA SER A 221 -1.34 -8.10 13.38
C SER A 221 -0.37 -8.79 14.36
N PRO A 222 -0.83 -9.36 15.48
CA PRO A 222 0.03 -10.03 16.45
C PRO A 222 0.51 -11.40 15.91
N SER A 223 1.73 -11.80 16.25
CA SER A 223 2.23 -13.18 16.05
C SER A 223 1.67 -14.12 17.14
N PRO A 224 1.38 -15.41 16.87
CA PRO A 224 0.30 -16.16 17.51
C PRO A 224 0.73 -17.07 18.67
N THR A 225 -0.25 -17.41 19.52
CA THR A 225 -0.38 -18.73 20.16
C THR A 225 -1.76 -19.26 19.74
N PRO A 226 -1.89 -20.55 19.34
CA PRO A 226 -2.84 -20.96 18.32
C PRO A 226 -4.25 -21.10 18.88
N THR A 227 -5.19 -20.39 18.27
CA THR A 227 -6.61 -20.75 18.32
C THR A 227 -7.01 -21.09 16.89
N ILE A 228 -7.40 -22.35 16.67
CA ILE A 228 -7.83 -22.86 15.36
C ILE A 228 -9.11 -22.12 14.95
N THR A 229 -8.97 -21.09 14.12
CA THR A 229 -10.07 -20.61 13.27
C THR A 229 -9.98 -21.37 11.96
N SER A 230 -11.03 -22.12 11.62
CA SER A 230 -11.15 -22.81 10.35
C SER A 230 -10.88 -21.85 9.18
N PRO A 231 -10.13 -22.27 8.15
CA PRO A 231 -9.81 -21.41 7.02
C PRO A 231 -11.08 -21.00 6.24
N SER A 232 -11.16 -19.72 5.88
CA SER A 232 -12.26 -19.14 5.11
C SER A 232 -12.07 -19.35 3.61
N ASP A 233 -13.17 -19.36 2.85
CA ASP A 233 -13.13 -19.38 1.38
C ASP A 233 -12.45 -18.14 0.82
N LEU A 234 -11.65 -18.33 -0.25
CA LEU A 234 -11.05 -17.24 -0.99
C LEU A 234 -11.90 -16.96 -2.21
N VAL A 235 -12.29 -15.69 -2.42
CA VAL A 235 -13.14 -15.24 -3.52
C VAL A 235 -12.39 -14.18 -4.32
N LEU A 236 -12.06 -14.48 -5.56
CA LEU A 236 -11.39 -13.60 -6.51
C LEU A 236 -12.40 -13.13 -7.56
N TYR A 237 -12.31 -11.87 -7.98
CA TYR A 237 -13.18 -11.34 -9.04
C TYR A 237 -12.39 -11.27 -10.34
N GLY A 238 -13.01 -11.65 -11.46
CA GLY A 238 -12.44 -11.49 -12.79
C GLY A 238 -12.10 -10.03 -13.10
N ALA A 239 -12.84 -9.09 -12.50
CA ALA A 239 -12.58 -7.65 -12.59
C ALA A 239 -11.20 -7.20 -12.07
N ASP A 240 -10.58 -7.99 -11.19
CA ASP A 240 -9.24 -7.70 -10.66
C ASP A 240 -8.12 -8.31 -11.53
N GLY A 241 -8.48 -9.08 -12.56
CA GLY A 241 -7.55 -9.84 -13.37
C GLY A 241 -6.66 -8.93 -14.21
N GLN A 242 -5.35 -9.16 -14.14
CA GLN A 242 -4.38 -8.48 -14.99
C GLN A 242 -4.26 -9.23 -16.31
N VAL A 243 -4.57 -8.56 -17.42
CA VAL A 243 -4.48 -9.13 -18.76
C VAL A 243 -3.07 -8.94 -19.30
N SER A 244 -2.49 -10.02 -19.81
CA SER A 244 -1.31 -10.00 -20.67
C SER A 244 -1.70 -10.47 -22.08
N GLY A 245 -1.19 -9.80 -23.11
CA GLY A 245 -1.57 -10.03 -24.50
C GLY A 245 -2.95 -9.48 -24.86
N SER A 246 -3.58 -10.02 -25.92
CA SER A 246 -4.78 -9.43 -26.54
C SER A 246 -6.00 -10.35 -26.61
N ALA A 247 -5.92 -11.59 -26.13
CA ALA A 247 -7.01 -12.55 -26.26
C ALA A 247 -8.11 -12.30 -25.22
N TRP A 248 -7.76 -11.75 -24.06
CA TRP A 248 -8.69 -11.45 -22.97
C TRP A 248 -8.97 -9.95 -22.85
N ARG A 249 -10.16 -9.58 -22.41
CA ARG A 249 -10.51 -8.20 -22.10
C ARG A 249 -11.49 -8.10 -20.94
N LEU A 250 -11.28 -7.09 -20.11
CA LEU A 250 -12.25 -6.69 -19.10
C LEU A 250 -13.44 -6.00 -19.77
N THR A 251 -14.65 -6.49 -19.52
CA THR A 251 -15.88 -6.01 -20.15
C THR A 251 -16.93 -5.73 -19.08
N SER A 252 -17.56 -4.55 -19.13
CA SER A 252 -18.65 -4.22 -18.23
C SER A 252 -19.82 -5.18 -18.41
N ASP A 253 -20.31 -5.75 -17.31
CA ASP A 253 -21.48 -6.62 -17.29
C ASP A 253 -22.16 -6.47 -15.92
N ALA A 254 -23.36 -5.87 -15.89
CA ALA A 254 -24.06 -5.60 -14.64
C ALA A 254 -24.50 -6.87 -13.90
N THR A 255 -24.49 -8.03 -14.57
CA THR A 255 -24.81 -9.33 -13.97
C THR A 255 -23.59 -10.05 -13.39
N ALA A 256 -22.38 -9.53 -13.66
CA ALA A 256 -21.12 -10.04 -13.16
C ALA A 256 -20.74 -9.44 -11.80
N ALA A 257 -20.03 -10.22 -10.99
CA ALA A 257 -19.42 -9.77 -9.74
C ALA A 257 -18.49 -8.57 -9.98
N GLY A 258 -18.72 -7.47 -9.26
CA GLY A 258 -17.96 -6.23 -9.44
C GLY A 258 -18.35 -5.41 -10.67
N GLY A 259 -19.43 -5.79 -11.38
CA GLY A 259 -19.95 -5.05 -12.53
C GLY A 259 -19.16 -5.24 -13.83
N ALA A 260 -18.22 -6.20 -13.85
CA ALA A 260 -17.44 -6.53 -15.03
C ALA A 260 -17.05 -8.00 -15.05
N ARG A 261 -16.94 -8.56 -16.26
CA ARG A 261 -16.45 -9.92 -16.51
C ARG A 261 -15.13 -9.88 -17.26
N MET A 262 -14.29 -10.88 -17.01
CA MET A 262 -13.13 -11.14 -17.85
C MET A 262 -13.59 -12.02 -19.01
N TRP A 263 -13.40 -11.56 -20.25
CA TRP A 263 -13.96 -12.19 -21.44
C TRP A 263 -12.88 -12.49 -22.49
N ASN A 264 -12.84 -13.72 -22.97
CA ASN A 264 -12.13 -14.12 -24.18
C ASN A 264 -13.16 -14.14 -25.33
N PRO A 265 -13.10 -13.22 -26.32
CA PRO A 265 -14.12 -13.13 -27.36
C PRO A 265 -14.09 -14.28 -28.34
N ASP A 266 -15.25 -14.83 -28.70
CA ASP A 266 -15.40 -15.83 -29.75
C ASP A 266 -15.00 -15.26 -31.12
N TYR A 267 -13.88 -15.74 -31.64
CA TYR A 267 -13.34 -15.48 -32.97
C TYR A 267 -13.40 -16.75 -33.85
N GLY A 268 -14.05 -17.82 -33.38
CA GLY A 268 -14.11 -19.12 -34.05
C GLY A 268 -12.75 -19.79 -34.21
N VAL A 269 -11.80 -19.55 -33.29
CA VAL A 269 -10.48 -20.18 -33.37
C VAL A 269 -10.52 -21.63 -32.90
N ALA A 270 -9.56 -22.43 -33.34
CA ALA A 270 -9.50 -23.84 -32.97
C ALA A 270 -9.14 -24.02 -31.48
N LYS A 271 -9.83 -24.96 -30.81
CA LYS A 271 -9.54 -25.39 -29.45
C LYS A 271 -8.07 -25.78 -29.25
N ILE A 272 -7.45 -25.20 -28.24
CA ILE A 272 -6.07 -25.49 -27.85
C ILE A 272 -6.03 -26.76 -27.02
N ALA A 273 -5.25 -27.75 -27.46
CA ALA A 273 -5.21 -29.07 -26.82
C ALA A 273 -4.39 -29.10 -25.51
N THR A 274 -3.39 -28.24 -25.38
CA THR A 274 -2.43 -28.25 -24.26
C THR A 274 -2.04 -26.82 -23.89
N ALA A 275 -1.99 -26.52 -22.59
CA ALA A 275 -1.56 -25.22 -22.09
C ALA A 275 -0.11 -24.93 -22.50
N ALA A 276 0.20 -23.65 -22.71
CA ALA A 276 1.55 -23.24 -23.02
C ALA A 276 2.34 -22.93 -21.73
N ALA A 277 3.63 -23.25 -21.71
CA ALA A 277 4.53 -22.78 -20.66
C ALA A 277 4.64 -21.23 -20.65
N ASN A 278 4.68 -20.64 -21.84
CA ASN A 278 4.77 -19.20 -22.07
C ASN A 278 3.66 -18.78 -23.06
N PRO A 279 2.40 -18.66 -22.61
CA PRO A 279 1.29 -18.26 -23.48
C PRO A 279 1.45 -16.80 -23.95
N PRO A 280 1.08 -16.49 -25.20
CA PRO A 280 1.12 -15.12 -25.72
C PRO A 280 0.01 -14.23 -25.14
N SER A 281 -1.04 -14.81 -24.55
CA SER A 281 -2.06 -14.06 -23.82
C SER A 281 -2.66 -14.88 -22.69
N TYR A 282 -2.89 -14.23 -21.54
CA TYR A 282 -3.39 -14.86 -20.32
C TYR A 282 -3.92 -13.79 -19.34
N VAL A 283 -4.61 -14.25 -18.30
CA VAL A 283 -5.06 -13.41 -17.17
C VAL A 283 -4.41 -13.88 -15.89
N GLU A 284 -3.98 -12.97 -15.03
CA GLU A 284 -3.44 -13.30 -13.70
C GLU A 284 -4.23 -12.62 -12.57
N LEU A 285 -4.44 -13.38 -11.50
CA LEU A 285 -4.99 -12.89 -10.23
C LEU A 285 -4.09 -13.37 -9.10
N THR A 286 -4.10 -12.65 -7.98
CA THR A 286 -3.32 -13.01 -6.79
C THR A 286 -4.24 -13.44 -5.64
N PHE A 287 -3.83 -14.44 -4.88
CA PHE A 287 -4.50 -14.90 -3.66
C PHE A 287 -3.50 -15.40 -2.63
N THR A 288 -3.89 -15.52 -1.37
CA THR A 288 -3.02 -16.04 -0.32
C THR A 288 -3.71 -17.25 0.36
N PRO A 289 -3.28 -18.49 0.05
CA PRO A 289 -3.84 -19.69 0.66
C PRO A 289 -3.27 -19.93 2.06
N VAL A 290 -3.84 -20.88 2.79
CA VAL A 290 -3.24 -21.45 4.00
C VAL A 290 -2.43 -22.68 3.59
N ALA A 291 -1.16 -22.73 3.98
CA ALA A 291 -0.27 -23.85 3.65
C ALA A 291 -0.83 -25.19 4.16
N GLY A 292 -0.73 -26.24 3.34
CA GLY A 292 -1.18 -27.59 3.68
C GLY A 292 -2.70 -27.78 3.76
N GLN A 293 -3.47 -26.71 3.59
CA GLN A 293 -4.92 -26.78 3.54
C GLN A 293 -5.38 -27.30 2.17
N ALA A 294 -6.36 -28.21 2.17
CA ALA A 294 -7.04 -28.64 0.97
C ALA A 294 -7.95 -27.51 0.47
N TYR A 295 -7.85 -27.19 -0.82
CA TYR A 295 -8.70 -26.24 -1.52
C TYR A 295 -9.40 -26.93 -2.69
N HIS A 296 -10.69 -26.64 -2.85
CA HIS A 296 -11.42 -26.92 -4.07
C HIS A 296 -11.55 -25.65 -4.91
N LEU A 297 -11.33 -25.76 -6.22
CA LEU A 297 -11.42 -24.66 -7.17
C LEU A 297 -12.80 -24.66 -7.84
N TRP A 298 -13.50 -23.53 -7.74
CA TRP A 298 -14.73 -23.26 -8.47
C TRP A 298 -14.57 -22.00 -9.29
N VAL A 299 -15.16 -21.97 -10.48
CA VAL A 299 -15.23 -20.79 -11.33
C VAL A 299 -16.68 -20.56 -11.75
N ARG A 300 -17.11 -19.31 -11.68
CA ARG A 300 -18.39 -18.89 -12.25
C ARG A 300 -18.14 -18.37 -13.67
N GLY A 301 -18.56 -19.18 -14.65
CA GLY A 301 -18.33 -18.95 -16.07
C GLY A 301 -19.59 -18.56 -16.82
N LEU A 302 -19.41 -18.01 -18.02
CA LEU A 302 -20.45 -17.68 -18.98
C LEU A 302 -19.89 -17.85 -20.40
N ALA A 303 -20.43 -18.80 -21.16
CA ALA A 303 -20.04 -19.05 -22.54
C ALA A 303 -20.84 -18.20 -23.53
N ASP A 304 -20.16 -17.60 -24.51
CA ASP A 304 -20.83 -16.89 -25.60
C ASP A 304 -21.81 -17.84 -26.33
N ASN A 305 -23.04 -17.38 -26.52
CA ASN A 305 -24.16 -18.13 -27.09
C ASN A 305 -24.58 -19.41 -26.33
N ASN A 306 -24.14 -19.59 -25.07
CA ASN A 306 -24.34 -20.83 -24.30
C ASN A 306 -23.84 -22.08 -25.08
N SER A 307 -22.69 -21.95 -25.73
CA SER A 307 -22.11 -22.98 -26.60
C SER A 307 -20.97 -23.71 -25.91
N TYR A 308 -21.02 -25.06 -25.93
CA TYR A 308 -19.93 -25.94 -25.46
C TYR A 308 -18.62 -25.79 -26.25
N GLN A 309 -18.62 -25.02 -27.35
CA GLN A 309 -17.40 -24.68 -28.06
C GLN A 309 -16.68 -23.48 -27.44
N ASN A 310 -17.32 -22.81 -26.46
CA ASN A 310 -16.88 -21.54 -25.88
C ASN A 310 -16.78 -21.59 -24.34
N ASP A 311 -16.56 -22.78 -23.79
CA ASP A 311 -16.90 -23.07 -22.40
C ASP A 311 -15.69 -23.39 -21.51
N SER A 312 -14.49 -23.46 -22.09
CA SER A 312 -13.32 -24.00 -21.39
C SER A 312 -12.07 -23.12 -21.42
N MET A 313 -11.27 -23.25 -20.35
CA MET A 313 -10.00 -22.55 -20.18
C MET A 313 -8.98 -23.41 -19.43
N PHE A 314 -7.69 -23.06 -19.55
CA PHE A 314 -6.63 -23.64 -18.74
C PHE A 314 -6.37 -22.80 -17.50
N VAL A 315 -6.16 -23.45 -16.36
CA VAL A 315 -5.84 -22.80 -15.09
C VAL A 315 -4.52 -23.34 -14.53
N GLN A 316 -3.63 -22.44 -14.17
CA GLN A 316 -2.32 -22.72 -13.60
C GLN A 316 -2.08 -21.90 -12.33
N PHE A 317 -1.13 -22.33 -11.51
CA PHE A 317 -0.78 -21.70 -10.25
C PHE A 317 0.73 -21.53 -10.10
N SER A 318 1.18 -20.49 -9.40
CA SER A 318 2.59 -20.38 -9.02
C SER A 318 3.03 -21.49 -8.06
N GLY A 319 2.09 -22.00 -7.24
CA GLY A 319 2.37 -22.72 -5.99
C GLY A 319 1.70 -24.09 -5.77
N ALA A 320 0.90 -24.60 -6.71
CA ALA A 320 0.04 -25.76 -6.45
C ALA A 320 0.80 -27.11 -6.31
N VAL A 321 0.38 -27.93 -5.36
CA VAL A 321 0.81 -29.32 -5.17
C VAL A 321 -0.39 -30.24 -4.95
N ASP A 322 -0.22 -31.53 -5.23
CA ASP A 322 -1.20 -32.56 -4.86
C ASP A 322 -1.09 -32.93 -3.36
N ALA A 323 -1.92 -33.87 -2.90
CA ALA A 323 -1.93 -34.33 -1.51
C ALA A 323 -0.60 -35.01 -1.06
N SER A 324 0.23 -35.44 -2.01
CA SER A 324 1.56 -36.01 -1.75
C SER A 324 2.67 -34.95 -1.71
N GLY A 325 2.35 -33.70 -2.06
CA GLY A 325 3.32 -32.61 -2.19
C GLY A 325 3.99 -32.52 -3.57
N THR A 326 3.54 -33.32 -4.55
CA THR A 326 4.07 -33.27 -5.92
C THR A 326 3.54 -32.02 -6.63
N ALA A 327 4.41 -31.28 -7.33
CA ALA A 327 4.00 -30.08 -8.05
C ALA A 327 3.02 -30.41 -9.18
N ILE A 328 1.90 -29.67 -9.21
CA ILE A 328 0.85 -29.80 -10.23
C ILE A 328 0.55 -28.43 -10.83
N ASP A 329 0.21 -28.41 -12.12
CA ASP A 329 -0.41 -27.27 -12.83
C ASP A 329 0.31 -25.93 -12.63
N ARG A 330 1.64 -25.97 -12.70
CA ARG A 330 2.48 -24.81 -12.40
C ARG A 330 2.59 -23.85 -13.58
N ILE A 331 2.54 -22.56 -13.27
CA ILE A 331 2.93 -21.49 -14.20
C ILE A 331 4.34 -21.77 -14.74
N GLY A 332 4.54 -21.58 -16.04
CA GLY A 332 5.79 -21.89 -16.72
C GLY A 332 5.90 -23.34 -17.21
N THR A 333 4.85 -24.14 -17.06
CA THR A 333 4.79 -25.53 -17.56
C THR A 333 3.64 -25.73 -18.55
N ALA A 334 3.59 -26.88 -19.21
CA ALA A 334 2.45 -27.28 -20.06
C ALA A 334 1.33 -27.99 -19.27
N SER A 335 1.52 -28.24 -17.96
CA SER A 335 0.47 -28.80 -17.09
C SER A 335 -0.49 -27.71 -16.67
N ALA A 336 -1.78 -27.98 -16.76
CA ALA A 336 -2.83 -27.09 -16.29
C ALA A 336 -4.09 -27.89 -15.93
N LEU A 337 -4.87 -27.37 -14.98
CA LEU A 337 -6.25 -27.79 -14.81
C LEU A 337 -7.07 -27.32 -16.03
N VAL A 338 -8.06 -28.11 -16.41
CA VAL A 338 -9.02 -27.75 -17.46
C VAL A 338 -10.35 -27.44 -16.78
N TYR A 339 -10.74 -26.18 -16.82
CA TYR A 339 -12.11 -25.78 -16.47
C TYR A 339 -13.01 -25.96 -17.69
N SER A 340 -14.23 -26.48 -17.51
CA SER A 340 -15.31 -26.53 -18.51
C SER A 340 -16.61 -26.12 -17.83
N LEU A 341 -17.37 -25.22 -18.44
CA LEU A 341 -18.68 -24.85 -17.94
C LEU A 341 -19.73 -25.93 -18.22
N GLU A 342 -19.59 -26.70 -19.31
CA GLU A 342 -20.37 -27.94 -19.48
C GLU A 342 -19.83 -29.02 -18.54
N SER A 343 -20.59 -29.35 -17.50
CA SER A 343 -20.19 -30.36 -16.51
C SER A 343 -20.04 -31.77 -17.08
N CYS A 344 -20.72 -32.07 -18.19
CA CYS A 344 -20.74 -33.39 -18.81
C CYS A 344 -21.31 -33.34 -20.22
N SER A 345 -20.99 -34.33 -21.06
CA SER A 345 -21.52 -34.37 -22.43
C SER A 345 -23.05 -34.38 -22.46
N GLY A 346 -23.62 -33.35 -23.08
CA GLY A 346 -25.07 -33.19 -23.19
C GLY A 346 -25.72 -32.62 -21.94
N ALA A 347 -24.95 -32.19 -20.94
CA ALA A 347 -25.47 -31.42 -19.82
C ALA A 347 -25.99 -30.07 -20.32
N GLY A 348 -25.34 -29.49 -21.34
CA GLY A 348 -25.65 -28.17 -21.89
C GLY A 348 -25.38 -27.02 -20.92
N GLU A 349 -25.35 -25.80 -21.42
CA GLU A 349 -25.02 -24.59 -20.66
C GLU A 349 -26.12 -23.54 -20.80
N ALA A 350 -26.27 -22.66 -19.80
CA ALA A 350 -27.20 -21.53 -19.89
C ALA A 350 -26.84 -20.45 -18.87
N GLY A 351 -26.53 -19.24 -19.34
CA GLY A 351 -26.21 -18.10 -18.49
C GLY A 351 -24.97 -18.34 -17.62
N TRP A 352 -24.86 -17.61 -16.52
CA TRP A 352 -23.80 -17.83 -15.53
C TRP A 352 -23.97 -19.20 -14.85
N GLY A 353 -22.87 -19.91 -14.63
CA GLY A 353 -22.88 -21.18 -13.92
C GLY A 353 -21.59 -21.41 -13.14
N TRP A 354 -21.69 -22.04 -11.97
CA TRP A 354 -20.54 -22.46 -11.17
C TRP A 354 -20.09 -23.86 -11.57
N GLU A 355 -18.84 -24.02 -12.00
CA GLU A 355 -18.24 -25.35 -12.17
C GLU A 355 -16.82 -25.50 -11.65
N ASP A 356 -16.39 -26.76 -11.51
CA ASP A 356 -15.02 -27.13 -11.15
C ASP A 356 -14.17 -27.49 -12.40
N THR A 357 -13.04 -28.18 -12.17
CA THR A 357 -12.06 -28.53 -13.22
C THR A 357 -12.12 -29.98 -13.69
N THR A 358 -13.24 -30.68 -13.50
CA THR A 358 -13.38 -32.10 -13.90
C THR A 358 -14.63 -32.34 -14.73
N TYR A 359 -14.41 -32.58 -16.02
CA TYR A 359 -15.48 -33.00 -16.92
C TYR A 359 -16.01 -34.39 -16.54
N CYS A 360 -17.31 -34.48 -16.26
CA CYS A 360 -18.00 -35.69 -15.82
C CYS A 360 -17.44 -36.34 -14.55
N GLY A 361 -17.15 -35.55 -13.51
CA GLY A 361 -16.67 -36.10 -12.26
C GLY A 361 -16.61 -35.12 -11.11
N SER A 362 -15.61 -35.31 -10.25
CA SER A 362 -15.33 -34.42 -9.12
C SER A 362 -13.83 -34.12 -9.12
N SER A 363 -13.48 -32.85 -9.01
CA SER A 363 -12.08 -32.45 -9.01
C SER A 363 -11.35 -32.84 -7.74
N PRO A 364 -10.09 -33.33 -7.85
CA PRO A 364 -9.26 -33.50 -6.67
C PRO A 364 -8.98 -32.14 -6.03
N ASN A 365 -8.91 -32.12 -4.70
CA ASN A 365 -8.47 -30.93 -3.99
C ASN A 365 -7.00 -30.65 -4.28
N MET A 366 -6.65 -29.36 -4.31
CA MET A 366 -5.29 -28.89 -4.44
C MET A 366 -4.78 -28.29 -3.14
N TYR A 367 -3.46 -28.23 -3.03
CA TYR A 367 -2.78 -27.75 -1.83
C TYR A 367 -1.72 -26.72 -2.23
N PHE A 368 -1.33 -25.91 -1.26
CA PHE A 368 -0.23 -24.97 -1.39
C PHE A 368 0.76 -25.21 -0.26
N THR A 369 2.06 -25.20 -0.56
CA THR A 369 3.10 -25.48 0.45
C THR A 369 3.44 -24.27 1.31
N SER A 370 2.95 -23.07 0.96
CA SER A 370 3.21 -21.83 1.68
C SER A 370 1.94 -20.98 1.80
N SER A 371 1.82 -20.23 2.90
CA SER A 371 0.78 -19.21 3.09
C SER A 371 1.21 -17.84 2.57
N SER A 372 2.03 -17.82 1.52
CA SER A 372 2.45 -16.59 0.84
C SER A 372 1.51 -16.30 -0.32
N ALA A 373 1.54 -15.07 -0.83
CA ALA A 373 0.84 -14.74 -2.07
C ALA A 373 1.20 -15.74 -3.18
N GLN A 374 0.18 -16.23 -3.86
CA GLN A 374 0.20 -17.10 -5.01
C GLN A 374 -0.50 -16.40 -6.17
N THR A 375 -0.11 -16.77 -7.39
CA THR A 375 -0.73 -16.33 -8.63
C THR A 375 -1.54 -17.50 -9.19
N ILE A 376 -2.77 -17.21 -9.59
CA ILE A 376 -3.54 -18.04 -10.53
C ILE A 376 -3.41 -17.40 -11.92
N ARG A 377 -3.05 -18.21 -12.92
CA ARG A 377 -2.96 -17.81 -14.33
C ARG A 377 -3.99 -18.57 -15.14
N ILE A 378 -4.72 -17.85 -15.98
CA ILE A 378 -5.76 -18.38 -16.85
C ILE A 378 -5.34 -18.19 -18.29
N GLN A 379 -5.34 -19.27 -19.07
CA GLN A 379 -5.03 -19.25 -20.50
C GLN A 379 -6.25 -19.68 -21.31
N GLN A 380 -6.31 -19.20 -22.54
CA GLN A 380 -7.33 -19.64 -23.48
C GLN A 380 -7.20 -21.13 -23.75
N ARG A 381 -8.33 -21.85 -23.74
CA ARG A 381 -8.44 -23.19 -24.29
C ARG A 381 -9.39 -23.17 -25.47
N GLU A 382 -10.59 -22.64 -25.26
CA GLU A 382 -11.48 -22.13 -26.28
C GLU A 382 -11.60 -20.62 -26.14
N ASP A 383 -11.93 -19.95 -27.25
CA ASP A 383 -12.45 -18.59 -27.21
C ASP A 383 -13.93 -18.57 -26.80
N GLY A 384 -14.49 -17.38 -26.59
CA GLY A 384 -15.90 -17.19 -26.23
C GLY A 384 -16.24 -17.36 -24.74
N LEU A 385 -15.31 -17.79 -23.89
CA LEU A 385 -15.57 -17.93 -22.45
C LEU A 385 -15.41 -16.59 -21.71
N SER A 386 -16.31 -16.34 -20.76
CA SER A 386 -16.18 -15.31 -19.73
C SER A 386 -16.14 -15.93 -18.32
N PHE A 387 -15.52 -15.24 -17.37
CA PHE A 387 -15.66 -15.53 -15.93
C PHE A 387 -15.72 -14.23 -15.11
N ASP A 388 -16.42 -14.27 -13.98
CA ASP A 388 -16.54 -13.14 -13.06
C ASP A 388 -16.08 -13.46 -11.63
N GLN A 389 -16.14 -14.72 -11.20
CA GLN A 389 -15.68 -15.15 -9.89
C GLN A 389 -14.88 -16.45 -9.93
N ILE A 390 -13.88 -16.53 -9.07
CA ILE A 390 -13.11 -17.73 -8.77
C ILE A 390 -13.14 -17.94 -7.26
N VAL A 391 -13.47 -19.15 -6.82
CA VAL A 391 -13.49 -19.52 -5.41
C VAL A 391 -12.50 -20.65 -5.16
N LEU A 392 -11.55 -20.41 -4.25
CA LEU A 392 -10.71 -21.45 -3.65
C LEU A 392 -11.26 -21.71 -2.26
N SER A 393 -11.98 -22.82 -2.09
CA SER A 393 -12.69 -23.12 -0.85
C SER A 393 -12.00 -24.22 -0.04
N PRO A 394 -11.59 -23.95 1.21
CA PRO A 394 -11.12 -24.96 2.13
C PRO A 394 -12.21 -25.44 3.09
N SER A 395 -13.42 -24.88 3.00
CA SER A 395 -14.52 -25.14 3.94
C SER A 395 -15.89 -25.18 3.25
N LYS A 396 -16.55 -24.04 3.07
CA LYS A 396 -17.99 -23.97 2.73
C LYS A 396 -18.35 -24.64 1.41
N PHE A 397 -17.44 -24.58 0.44
CA PHE A 397 -17.60 -25.12 -0.91
C PHE A 397 -16.56 -26.20 -1.20
N LEU A 398 -15.97 -26.83 -0.17
CA LEU A 398 -14.96 -27.86 -0.38
C LEU A 398 -15.51 -29.09 -1.14
N SER A 399 -16.82 -29.34 -1.04
CA SER A 399 -17.49 -30.50 -1.66
C SER A 399 -18.79 -30.14 -2.38
N THR A 400 -19.11 -28.86 -2.53
CA THR A 400 -20.38 -28.40 -3.11
C THR A 400 -20.19 -27.06 -3.76
N ALA A 401 -20.74 -26.90 -4.97
CA ALA A 401 -20.61 -25.68 -5.76
C ALA A 401 -21.14 -24.45 -5.00
N PRO A 402 -20.53 -23.26 -5.20
CA PRO A 402 -21.02 -22.03 -4.61
C PRO A 402 -22.43 -21.62 -5.07
N GLY A 403 -22.85 -22.03 -6.26
CA GLY A 403 -24.18 -21.73 -6.78
C GLY A 403 -24.66 -22.76 -7.78
N ALA A 404 -25.67 -22.39 -8.57
CA ALA A 404 -26.23 -23.26 -9.59
C ALA A 404 -25.28 -23.42 -10.79
N LEU A 405 -25.41 -24.55 -11.50
CA LEU A 405 -24.70 -24.81 -12.76
C LEU A 405 -25.19 -23.94 -13.94
N LYS A 406 -26.38 -23.35 -13.83
CA LYS A 406 -27.04 -22.60 -14.92
C LYS A 406 -27.87 -21.46 -14.35
N ASN A 407 -27.89 -20.35 -15.06
CA ASN A 407 -28.63 -19.13 -14.73
C ASN A 407 -28.41 -18.69 -13.27
N ASP A 408 -27.19 -18.89 -12.76
CA ASP A 408 -26.83 -18.51 -11.41
C ASP A 408 -26.72 -16.98 -11.28
N ALA A 409 -27.15 -16.47 -10.14
CA ALA A 409 -27.04 -15.05 -9.79
C ALA A 409 -26.26 -14.84 -8.48
N THR A 410 -25.66 -15.90 -7.94
CA THR A 410 -25.05 -15.92 -6.61
C THR A 410 -23.68 -15.25 -6.68
N ILE A 411 -23.55 -14.08 -6.04
CA ILE A 411 -22.28 -13.33 -5.96
C ILE A 411 -21.75 -13.37 -4.53
N TYR A 412 -20.51 -13.82 -4.37
CA TYR A 412 -19.81 -13.81 -3.09
C TYR A 412 -18.92 -12.58 -2.94
N ALA A 413 -18.83 -12.00 -1.74
CA ALA A 413 -17.96 -10.87 -1.48
C ALA A 413 -16.49 -11.23 -1.70
N ARG A 414 -15.74 -10.33 -2.35
CA ARG A 414 -14.30 -10.50 -2.60
C ARG A 414 -13.52 -10.72 -1.30
N ASN A 415 -12.62 -11.70 -1.31
CA ASN A 415 -11.65 -11.95 -0.25
C ASN A 415 -10.53 -12.83 -0.82
N SER A 416 -9.43 -12.24 -1.28
CA SER A 416 -8.33 -12.98 -1.90
C SER A 416 -7.44 -13.73 -0.90
N GLY A 417 -7.92 -13.97 0.31
CA GLY A 417 -7.18 -14.73 1.32
C GLY A 417 -6.01 -13.99 1.92
N SER A 418 -5.94 -12.65 1.79
CA SER A 418 -4.93 -11.81 2.42
C SER A 418 -4.98 -11.98 3.94
N THR A 419 -4.30 -13.04 4.38
CA THR A 419 -3.75 -13.21 5.70
C THR A 419 -2.38 -12.55 5.62
N THR A 420 -2.15 -11.62 6.53
CA THR A 420 -0.82 -11.11 6.82
C THR A 420 0.15 -12.30 6.93
N THR A 421 1.17 -12.32 6.07
CA THR A 421 2.22 -13.34 6.12
C THR A 421 2.96 -13.24 7.45
N SER A 422 2.85 -14.28 8.28
CA SER A 422 3.90 -14.63 9.24
C SER A 422 4.78 -15.73 8.61
N PRO A 423 6.12 -15.70 8.74
CA PRO A 423 7.04 -16.50 7.95
C PRO A 423 7.16 -17.97 8.43
N ILE A 424 7.52 -18.87 7.51
CA ILE A 424 8.01 -20.24 7.76
C ILE A 424 9.24 -20.20 8.69
N PRO A 425 9.42 -21.16 9.62
CA PRO A 425 10.61 -21.22 10.47
C PRO A 425 11.89 -21.33 9.63
N ALA A 426 12.74 -20.30 9.72
CA ALA A 426 14.10 -20.34 9.23
C ALA A 426 14.93 -21.37 10.04
N PRO A 427 16.00 -21.94 9.44
CA PRO A 427 16.97 -22.75 10.16
C PRO A 427 17.55 -21.96 11.35
N ALA A 428 18.22 -22.67 12.27
CA ALA A 428 18.89 -22.11 13.45
C ALA A 428 19.47 -20.68 13.23
N PRO A 429 19.32 -19.79 14.23
CA PRO A 429 19.22 -18.35 14.02
C PRO A 429 20.44 -17.80 13.31
N SER A 430 20.23 -17.35 12.08
CA SER A 430 21.01 -16.23 11.54
C SER A 430 20.37 -14.92 12.05
N PRO A 431 21.16 -13.89 12.34
CA PRO A 431 20.77 -12.75 13.17
C PRO A 431 19.56 -11.99 12.60
N THR A 432 18.69 -11.52 13.51
CA THR A 432 17.51 -10.66 13.27
C THR A 432 17.79 -9.56 12.23
N PRO A 433 17.03 -9.43 11.12
CA PRO A 433 17.12 -8.24 10.30
C PRO A 433 16.43 -7.10 11.05
N THR A 434 17.24 -6.22 11.60
CA THR A 434 16.90 -4.84 11.94
C THR A 434 16.03 -4.25 10.81
N ILE A 435 14.84 -3.67 11.10
CA ILE A 435 14.22 -2.75 10.14
C ILE A 435 15.09 -1.49 10.15
N THR A 436 16.15 -1.54 9.35
CA THR A 436 16.95 -0.40 8.97
C THR A 436 16.17 0.35 7.92
N SER A 437 15.93 1.64 8.13
CA SER A 437 15.61 2.51 7.01
C SER A 437 16.73 2.41 5.97
N LYS A 438 16.37 2.28 4.69
CA LYS A 438 17.34 2.22 3.59
C LYS A 438 17.26 3.50 2.79
N LEU A 439 18.43 3.97 2.33
CA LEU A 439 18.54 5.17 1.53
C LEU A 439 18.49 4.81 0.05
N LEU A 440 17.42 5.21 -0.63
CA LEU A 440 17.29 5.12 -2.08
C LEU A 440 17.84 6.40 -2.71
N ARG A 441 18.86 6.26 -3.56
CA ARG A 441 19.53 7.37 -4.26
C ARG A 441 18.99 7.46 -5.69
N VAL A 442 18.27 8.54 -5.98
CA VAL A 442 17.63 8.76 -7.29
C VAL A 442 18.35 9.90 -8.00
N LEU A 443 18.92 9.61 -9.18
CA LEU A 443 19.61 10.57 -10.04
C LEU A 443 18.68 11.00 -11.19
N GLN A 444 18.66 12.28 -11.49
CA GLN A 444 18.13 12.83 -12.73
C GLN A 444 19.29 13.47 -13.51
N TRP A 445 19.32 13.26 -14.83
CA TRP A 445 20.22 13.99 -15.72
C TRP A 445 19.71 14.03 -17.16
N ASN A 446 19.47 15.21 -17.71
CA ASN A 446 19.43 15.36 -19.17
C ASN A 446 20.84 15.16 -19.74
N THR A 447 20.98 14.19 -20.65
CA THR A 447 22.29 13.72 -21.10
C THR A 447 22.83 14.43 -22.34
N HIS A 448 22.04 15.32 -22.96
CA HIS A 448 22.36 15.99 -24.21
C HIS A 448 22.76 14.97 -25.29
N HIS A 449 21.76 14.37 -25.92
CA HIS A 449 21.93 13.31 -26.92
C HIS A 449 22.73 12.09 -26.43
N GLY A 450 22.67 11.76 -25.14
CA GLY A 450 23.37 10.61 -24.58
C GLY A 450 24.87 10.82 -24.36
N GLY A 451 25.31 12.03 -24.02
CA GLY A 451 26.68 12.32 -23.60
C GLY A 451 27.46 13.20 -24.56
N TYR A 452 26.79 14.08 -25.31
CA TYR A 452 27.44 15.11 -26.08
C TYR A 452 27.85 16.29 -25.18
N GLY A 453 29.15 16.41 -24.93
CA GLY A 453 29.66 17.40 -23.98
C GLY A 453 29.75 18.80 -24.53
N THR A 454 29.97 19.76 -23.63
CA THR A 454 30.13 21.18 -23.98
C THR A 454 31.42 21.50 -24.72
N ASP A 455 32.32 20.51 -24.84
CA ASP A 455 33.52 20.50 -25.67
C ASP A 455 33.27 19.99 -27.10
N GLY A 456 32.03 19.61 -27.43
CA GLY A 456 31.69 19.02 -28.72
C GLY A 456 32.14 17.55 -28.86
N ILE A 457 32.47 16.88 -27.76
CA ILE A 457 32.86 15.46 -27.76
C ILE A 457 31.70 14.60 -27.28
N TYR A 458 31.27 13.68 -28.13
CA TYR A 458 30.33 12.62 -27.78
C TYR A 458 31.05 11.50 -27.02
N SER A 459 30.67 11.26 -25.75
CA SER A 459 31.25 10.20 -24.94
C SER A 459 30.27 9.69 -23.86
N PRO A 460 29.49 8.63 -24.16
CA PRO A 460 28.67 7.94 -23.17
C PRO A 460 29.49 7.37 -22.01
N ASP A 461 30.72 6.93 -22.27
CA ASP A 461 31.63 6.41 -21.23
C ASP A 461 32.00 7.50 -20.20
N ARG A 462 32.26 8.73 -20.66
CA ARG A 462 32.55 9.88 -19.79
C ARG A 462 31.34 10.21 -18.91
N LEU A 463 30.13 10.24 -19.49
CA LEU A 463 28.90 10.51 -18.75
C LEU A 463 28.60 9.38 -17.75
N ALA A 464 28.68 8.12 -18.17
CA ALA A 464 28.46 6.96 -17.31
C ALA A 464 29.48 6.87 -16.17
N THR A 465 30.72 7.33 -16.36
CA THR A 465 31.73 7.45 -15.30
C THR A 465 31.30 8.42 -14.21
N TRP A 466 30.80 9.59 -14.59
CA TRP A 466 30.22 10.53 -13.64
C TRP A 466 28.99 9.95 -12.94
N ALA A 467 28.03 9.41 -13.71
CA ALA A 467 26.81 8.83 -13.16
C ALA A 467 27.09 7.72 -12.14
N ALA A 468 28.02 6.80 -12.44
CA ALA A 468 28.45 5.75 -11.52
C ALA A 468 29.11 6.32 -10.24
N SER A 469 29.89 7.41 -10.37
CA SER A 469 30.58 8.04 -9.23
C SER A 469 29.62 8.61 -8.18
N PHE A 470 28.38 8.96 -8.57
CA PHE A 470 27.35 9.45 -7.65
C PHE A 470 26.68 8.32 -6.84
N GLN A 471 26.99 7.06 -7.18
CA GLN A 471 26.45 5.85 -6.57
C GLN A 471 24.92 5.83 -6.52
N PRO A 472 24.21 6.04 -7.64
CA PRO A 472 22.75 5.97 -7.67
C PRO A 472 22.26 4.52 -7.54
N ASP A 473 21.04 4.38 -7.00
CA ASP A 473 20.27 3.14 -7.06
C ASP A 473 19.35 3.14 -8.28
N VAL A 474 18.85 4.33 -8.64
CA VAL A 474 17.96 4.63 -9.76
C VAL A 474 18.47 5.86 -10.51
N ILE A 475 18.39 5.84 -11.83
CA ILE A 475 18.76 6.95 -12.71
C ILE A 475 17.61 7.20 -13.70
N SER A 476 17.24 8.46 -13.87
CA SER A 476 16.42 8.95 -14.98
C SER A 476 17.29 9.77 -15.91
N PHE A 477 17.49 9.29 -17.14
CA PHE A 477 18.13 10.04 -18.20
C PHE A 477 17.11 10.57 -19.21
N ASN A 478 17.21 11.85 -19.51
CA ASN A 478 16.51 12.47 -20.64
C ASN A 478 17.48 12.58 -21.83
N GLU A 479 16.91 12.69 -23.03
CA GLU A 479 17.64 12.80 -24.31
C GLU A 479 18.54 11.60 -24.64
N ILE A 480 18.07 10.40 -24.33
CA ILE A 480 18.72 9.15 -24.74
C ILE A 480 18.26 8.77 -26.15
N GLU A 481 19.18 8.43 -27.04
CA GLU A 481 18.90 8.05 -28.41
C GLU A 481 19.06 6.56 -28.69
N LYS A 482 18.06 5.94 -29.31
CA LYS A 482 18.11 4.54 -29.74
C LYS A 482 18.22 4.48 -31.26
N ASN A 483 19.42 4.15 -31.76
CA ASN A 483 19.76 4.04 -33.19
C ASN A 483 19.31 5.26 -34.01
N ASP A 484 19.53 6.45 -33.45
CA ASP A 484 19.25 7.74 -34.08
C ASP A 484 20.56 8.51 -34.35
N TYR A 485 20.47 9.76 -34.82
CA TYR A 485 21.59 10.53 -35.39
C TYR A 485 22.83 10.61 -34.48
N TRP A 486 22.67 10.69 -33.16
CA TRP A 486 23.79 10.85 -32.23
C TRP A 486 24.30 9.51 -31.71
N GLY A 487 25.46 9.12 -32.25
CA GLY A 487 26.16 7.88 -31.92
C GLY A 487 25.63 6.65 -32.66
N ASN A 488 24.44 6.71 -33.28
CA ASN A 488 23.81 5.64 -34.06
C ASN A 488 23.93 4.26 -33.39
N GLN A 489 23.52 4.21 -32.12
CA GLN A 489 23.63 3.04 -31.26
C GLN A 489 22.39 2.90 -30.37
N ASP A 490 22.15 1.71 -29.83
CA ASP A 490 21.16 1.48 -28.79
C ASP A 490 21.68 2.02 -27.44
N GLN A 491 21.60 3.35 -27.24
CA GLN A 491 22.13 3.98 -26.04
C GLN A 491 21.53 3.43 -24.74
N PRO A 492 20.24 3.03 -24.65
CA PRO A 492 19.72 2.32 -23.47
C PRO A 492 20.57 1.10 -23.07
N GLU A 493 20.90 0.21 -24.02
CA GLU A 493 21.73 -0.96 -23.73
C GLU A 493 23.19 -0.57 -23.46
N VAL A 494 23.73 0.43 -24.16
CA VAL A 494 25.09 0.95 -23.91
C VAL A 494 25.23 1.49 -22.49
N TYR A 495 24.28 2.30 -22.02
CA TYR A 495 24.31 2.85 -20.67
C TYR A 495 24.14 1.77 -19.61
N LYS A 496 23.25 0.79 -19.82
CA LYS A 496 23.17 -0.40 -18.96
C LYS A 496 24.52 -1.09 -18.86
N ALA A 497 25.13 -1.46 -19.99
CA ALA A 497 26.41 -2.17 -20.01
C ALA A 497 27.55 -1.39 -19.35
N LEU A 498 27.64 -0.07 -19.61
CA LEU A 498 28.65 0.80 -18.98
C LEU A 498 28.45 0.92 -17.47
N LEU A 499 27.21 1.05 -17.01
CA LEU A 499 26.92 1.11 -15.58
C LEU A 499 27.21 -0.23 -14.89
N GLU A 500 26.88 -1.37 -15.52
CA GLU A 500 27.24 -2.69 -15.02
C GLU A 500 28.75 -2.86 -14.92
N GLN A 501 29.50 -2.45 -15.95
CA GLN A 501 30.96 -2.47 -15.96
C GLN A 501 31.56 -1.61 -14.84
N LYS A 502 31.06 -0.39 -14.65
CA LYS A 502 31.65 0.60 -13.72
C LYS A 502 31.25 0.39 -12.27
N THR A 503 30.06 -0.18 -12.02
CA THR A 503 29.53 -0.37 -10.67
C THR A 503 29.64 -1.81 -10.16
N GLY A 504 29.80 -2.79 -11.07
CA GLY A 504 29.77 -4.21 -10.74
C GLY A 504 28.39 -4.72 -10.30
N LYS A 505 27.33 -3.91 -10.49
CA LYS A 505 25.93 -4.27 -10.18
C LYS A 505 25.19 -4.60 -11.47
N THR A 506 24.19 -5.46 -11.42
CA THR A 506 23.22 -5.64 -12.51
C THR A 506 22.33 -4.42 -12.64
N TRP A 507 22.01 -4.01 -13.86
CA TRP A 507 21.12 -2.88 -14.15
C TRP A 507 19.94 -3.30 -15.05
N TYR A 508 18.76 -2.80 -14.72
CA TYR A 508 17.52 -2.95 -15.46
C TYR A 508 17.14 -1.61 -16.08
N TYR A 509 16.47 -1.60 -17.24
CA TYR A 509 16.01 -0.35 -17.82
C TYR A 509 14.66 -0.44 -18.53
N VAL A 510 13.97 0.70 -18.58
CA VAL A 510 12.77 0.93 -19.39
C VAL A 510 12.97 2.23 -20.15
N PHE A 511 12.67 2.19 -21.44
CA PHE A 511 12.86 3.31 -22.35
C PHE A 511 11.53 3.69 -23.00
N ALA A 512 11.18 4.98 -22.94
CA ALA A 512 10.08 5.57 -23.68
C ALA A 512 10.65 6.53 -24.71
N GLN A 513 10.52 6.21 -25.99
CA GLN A 513 10.82 7.16 -27.07
C GLN A 513 9.82 8.33 -27.07
N GLU A 514 10.22 9.47 -27.60
CA GLU A 514 9.44 10.71 -27.63
C GLU A 514 8.22 10.64 -28.56
N PHE A 515 8.33 9.97 -29.70
CA PHE A 515 7.25 9.87 -30.71
C PHE A 515 7.31 8.57 -31.50
N GLY A 516 6.18 8.16 -32.08
CA GLY A 516 6.07 6.95 -32.91
C GLY A 516 5.75 5.69 -32.09
N GLN A 517 5.74 4.53 -32.76
CA GLN A 517 5.47 3.24 -32.09
C GLN A 517 6.59 2.89 -31.10
N TRP A 518 6.30 2.45 -29.87
CA TRP A 518 7.28 2.18 -28.80
C TRP A 518 8.50 1.30 -29.15
N THR A 519 8.45 0.58 -30.27
CA THR A 519 9.54 -0.24 -30.79
C THR A 519 10.47 0.49 -31.77
N SER A 520 10.16 1.74 -32.13
CA SER A 520 10.91 2.54 -33.08
C SER A 520 12.26 2.99 -32.51
N ASN A 521 13.09 3.50 -33.43
CA ASN A 521 14.30 4.24 -33.11
C ASN A 521 13.94 5.71 -32.85
N GLY A 522 14.73 6.38 -32.02
CA GLY A 522 14.54 7.81 -31.72
C GLY A 522 15.09 8.22 -30.36
N LYS A 523 14.89 9.50 -30.02
CA LYS A 523 15.23 10.09 -28.72
C LYS A 523 14.13 9.82 -27.68
N GLY A 524 14.48 9.73 -26.40
CA GLY A 524 13.54 9.35 -25.35
C GLY A 524 14.02 9.53 -23.91
N ASN A 525 13.18 9.04 -23.01
CA ASN A 525 13.35 9.01 -21.55
C ASN A 525 13.70 7.60 -21.09
N LEU A 526 14.78 7.45 -20.32
CA LEU A 526 15.31 6.19 -19.85
C LEU A 526 15.31 6.15 -18.33
N ILE A 527 14.66 5.15 -17.73
CA ILE A 527 14.87 4.81 -16.33
C ILE A 527 15.81 3.60 -16.28
N LEU A 528 16.87 3.71 -15.48
CA LEU A 528 17.81 2.64 -15.13
C LEU A 528 17.74 2.38 -13.63
N SER A 529 17.82 1.13 -13.21
CA SER A 529 17.77 0.75 -11.78
C SER A 529 18.64 -0.45 -11.48
N THR A 530 19.26 -0.44 -10.31
CA THR A 530 19.92 -1.63 -9.73
C THR A 530 18.93 -2.61 -9.10
N ILE A 531 17.68 -2.19 -8.94
CA ILE A 531 16.55 -2.97 -8.43
C ILE A 531 15.69 -3.44 -9.60
N PRO A 532 15.34 -4.74 -9.68
CA PRO A 532 14.45 -5.26 -10.72
C PRO A 532 13.10 -4.55 -10.76
N PHE A 533 12.50 -4.51 -11.93
CA PHE A 533 11.19 -3.90 -12.15
C PHE A 533 10.08 -4.89 -11.87
N ASP A 534 9.10 -4.46 -11.08
CA ASP A 534 7.88 -5.23 -10.82
C ASP A 534 6.89 -5.07 -11.98
N THR A 535 6.76 -3.83 -12.49
CA THR A 535 5.93 -3.50 -13.66
C THR A 535 6.55 -2.31 -14.39
N THR A 536 6.27 -2.20 -15.69
CA THR A 536 6.63 -1.05 -16.53
C THR A 536 5.41 -0.54 -17.28
N ASP A 537 5.36 0.75 -17.54
CA ASP A 537 4.32 1.38 -18.34
C ASP A 537 4.88 2.56 -19.15
N LEU A 538 4.23 2.90 -20.25
CA LEU A 538 4.62 4.00 -21.15
C LEU A 538 3.42 4.90 -21.39
N PHE A 539 3.64 6.20 -21.48
CA PHE A 539 2.58 7.16 -21.75
C PHE A 539 3.03 8.20 -22.78
N GLU A 540 2.25 8.39 -23.83
CA GLU A 540 2.46 9.41 -24.85
C GLU A 540 1.59 10.63 -24.53
N TYR A 541 2.14 11.84 -24.61
CA TYR A 541 1.34 13.05 -24.41
C TYR A 541 0.41 13.30 -25.60
N PRO A 542 -0.92 13.31 -25.40
CA PRO A 542 -1.87 13.53 -26.51
C PRO A 542 -1.83 14.93 -27.13
N SER A 543 -1.13 15.87 -26.50
CA SER A 543 -1.12 17.30 -26.87
C SER A 543 -0.21 17.61 -28.06
N ASN A 544 0.89 16.87 -28.24
CA ASN A 544 1.85 17.11 -29.33
C ASN A 544 2.51 15.85 -29.90
N TYR A 545 2.26 14.66 -29.34
CA TYR A 545 2.78 13.37 -29.84
C TYR A 545 4.31 13.36 -30.07
N ASP A 546 5.06 14.17 -29.32
CA ASP A 546 6.52 14.29 -29.42
C ASP A 546 7.24 14.28 -28.06
N ARG A 547 6.50 13.94 -27.00
CA ARG A 547 7.02 13.68 -25.66
C ARG A 547 6.32 12.44 -25.12
N SER A 548 6.97 11.82 -24.15
CA SER A 548 6.45 10.65 -23.47
C SER A 548 6.91 10.55 -22.03
N VAL A 549 6.39 9.57 -21.31
CA VAL A 549 6.77 9.21 -19.96
C VAL A 549 7.15 7.74 -19.96
N SER A 550 8.33 7.41 -19.44
CA SER A 550 8.65 6.05 -19.04
C SER A 550 8.30 5.86 -17.57
N MET A 551 7.71 4.72 -17.22
CA MET A 551 7.38 4.39 -15.85
C MET A 551 7.79 2.97 -15.51
N THR A 552 8.23 2.81 -14.27
CA THR A 552 8.43 1.50 -13.66
C THR A 552 8.04 1.54 -12.18
N GLN A 553 7.68 0.38 -11.65
CA GLN A 553 7.57 0.14 -10.22
C GLN A 553 8.74 -0.72 -9.75
N ILE A 554 9.29 -0.38 -8.59
CA ILE A 554 10.31 -1.18 -7.90
C ILE A 554 9.90 -1.43 -6.46
N THR A 555 10.24 -2.60 -5.94
CA THR A 555 10.14 -2.90 -4.52
C THR A 555 11.47 -2.60 -3.83
N TYR A 556 11.54 -1.51 -3.08
CA TYR A 556 12.71 -1.10 -2.31
C TYR A 556 12.40 -1.05 -0.82
N ASN A 557 13.23 -1.69 0.00
CA ASN A 557 12.99 -1.84 1.44
C ASN A 557 11.57 -2.38 1.79
N GLY A 558 11.02 -3.24 0.93
CA GLY A 558 9.65 -3.79 1.09
C GLY A 558 8.53 -2.81 0.73
N ARG A 559 8.84 -1.66 0.14
CA ARG A 559 7.87 -0.66 -0.34
C ARG A 559 7.88 -0.61 -1.86
N ASN A 560 6.70 -0.56 -2.45
CA ASN A 560 6.55 -0.23 -3.86
C ASN A 560 6.83 1.28 -4.06
N ILE A 561 7.74 1.60 -4.97
CA ILE A 561 8.10 2.95 -5.39
C ILE A 561 7.80 3.05 -6.90
N THR A 562 6.95 4.00 -7.28
CA THR A 562 6.62 4.27 -8.68
C THR A 562 7.54 5.37 -9.21
N LEU A 563 8.34 5.07 -10.23
CA LEU A 563 9.29 5.99 -10.85
C LEU A 563 8.75 6.42 -12.21
N MET A 564 8.68 7.72 -12.49
CA MET A 564 8.19 8.26 -13.76
C MET A 564 9.20 9.27 -14.31
N SER A 565 9.73 9.02 -15.50
CA SER A 565 10.68 9.90 -16.17
C SER A 565 10.04 10.57 -17.38
N THR A 566 10.10 11.89 -17.44
CA THR A 566 9.53 12.70 -18.54
C THR A 566 10.47 13.82 -18.97
N HIS A 567 10.21 14.40 -20.14
CA HIS A 567 10.87 15.59 -20.66
C HIS A 567 9.77 16.48 -21.25
N LEU A 568 9.62 17.72 -20.78
CA LEU A 568 8.55 18.61 -21.26
C LEU A 568 9.02 19.52 -22.39
N ASP A 569 8.07 20.16 -23.08
CA ASP A 569 8.36 21.01 -24.23
C ASP A 569 9.35 22.17 -23.92
N PRO A 570 10.42 22.35 -24.71
CA PRO A 570 11.45 23.37 -24.45
C PRO A 570 11.04 24.80 -24.80
N TYR A 571 10.00 25.02 -25.60
CA TYR A 571 9.71 26.33 -26.20
C TYR A 571 8.39 26.94 -25.72
N ASP A 572 7.34 26.14 -25.58
CA ASP A 572 5.97 26.60 -25.33
C ASP A 572 5.54 26.34 -23.87
N ALA A 573 5.43 27.44 -23.12
CA ALA A 573 4.98 27.40 -21.73
C ALA A 573 3.52 26.91 -21.55
N THR A 574 2.65 27.19 -22.51
CA THR A 574 1.24 26.73 -22.49
C THR A 574 1.18 25.22 -22.72
N LEU A 575 2.01 24.72 -23.64
CA LEU A 575 2.12 23.29 -23.89
C LEU A 575 2.72 22.55 -22.69
N ARG A 576 3.76 23.10 -22.05
CA ARG A 576 4.29 22.54 -20.79
C ARG A 576 3.23 22.45 -19.69
N TYR A 577 2.38 23.46 -19.53
CA TYR A 577 1.27 23.40 -18.59
C TYR A 577 0.29 22.27 -18.96
N THR A 578 -0.06 22.16 -20.23
CA THR A 578 -0.91 21.06 -20.73
C THR A 578 -0.30 19.70 -20.44
N GLN A 579 0.99 19.51 -20.75
CA GLN A 579 1.70 18.26 -20.45
C GLN A 579 1.78 17.99 -18.94
N ALA A 580 2.04 19.00 -18.10
CA ALA A 580 2.03 18.86 -16.65
C ALA A 580 0.67 18.34 -16.12
N THR A 581 -0.44 18.86 -16.65
CA THR A 581 -1.78 18.36 -16.30
C THR A 581 -2.02 16.93 -16.79
N GLN A 582 -1.58 16.59 -18.00
CA GLN A 582 -1.75 15.25 -18.59
C GLN A 582 -0.98 14.18 -17.81
N VAL A 583 0.30 14.38 -17.51
CA VAL A 583 1.09 13.40 -16.75
C VAL A 583 0.62 13.27 -15.32
N THR A 584 0.26 14.38 -14.67
CA THR A 584 -0.27 14.34 -13.30
C THR A 584 -1.58 13.56 -13.25
N SER A 585 -2.50 13.79 -14.20
CA SER A 585 -3.77 13.07 -14.28
C SER A 585 -3.57 11.58 -14.55
N TRP A 586 -2.68 11.23 -15.48
CA TRP A 586 -2.32 9.84 -15.75
C TRP A 586 -1.67 9.16 -14.54
N ALA A 587 -0.81 9.88 -13.82
CA ALA A 587 -0.11 9.38 -12.64
C ALA A 587 -1.04 9.07 -11.46
N VAL A 588 -2.26 9.64 -11.40
CA VAL A 588 -3.27 9.32 -10.35
C VAL A 588 -3.67 7.85 -10.39
N GLY A 589 -3.70 7.23 -11.57
CA GLY A 589 -4.02 5.81 -11.73
C GLY A 589 -2.86 4.86 -11.36
N LYS A 590 -1.72 5.38 -10.91
CA LYS A 590 -0.52 4.58 -10.58
C LYS A 590 -0.38 4.42 -9.06
N ALA A 591 0.32 3.36 -8.64
CA ALA A 591 0.58 3.10 -7.23
C ALA A 591 1.32 4.27 -6.57
N GLU A 592 1.02 4.55 -5.30
CA GLU A 592 1.62 5.66 -4.56
C GLU A 592 3.12 5.48 -4.26
N ASN A 593 3.72 6.44 -3.55
CA ASN A 593 5.18 6.64 -3.47
C ASN A 593 5.75 6.94 -4.85
N ARG A 594 5.11 7.91 -5.51
CA ARG A 594 5.41 8.32 -6.88
C ARG A 594 6.56 9.32 -6.86
N ILE A 595 7.58 9.03 -7.65
CA ILE A 595 8.68 9.95 -7.92
C ILE A 595 8.61 10.35 -9.39
N LEU A 596 8.29 11.62 -9.65
CA LEU A 596 8.25 12.19 -11.00
C LEU A 596 9.57 12.92 -11.26
N ILE A 597 10.23 12.60 -12.37
CA ILE A 597 11.64 12.92 -12.59
C ILE A 597 11.82 13.44 -14.00
N GLY A 598 12.64 14.47 -14.18
CA GLY A 598 13.16 14.81 -15.49
C GLY A 598 13.38 16.30 -15.75
N ASP A 599 13.73 16.60 -16.99
CA ASP A 599 13.84 17.96 -17.52
C ASP A 599 12.44 18.51 -17.83
N LEU A 600 11.97 19.43 -17.01
CA LEU A 600 10.64 20.02 -17.16
C LEU A 600 10.66 21.32 -17.96
N ASN A 601 11.83 21.75 -18.46
CA ASN A 601 12.01 22.94 -19.28
C ASN A 601 11.38 24.23 -18.71
N ALA A 602 11.19 24.28 -17.38
CA ALA A 602 10.43 25.33 -16.72
C ALA A 602 11.12 25.78 -15.44
N TRP A 603 11.23 27.09 -15.26
CA TRP A 603 11.75 27.69 -14.04
C TRP A 603 10.75 27.52 -12.88
N PRO A 604 11.21 27.60 -11.62
CA PRO A 604 10.35 27.33 -10.46
C PRO A 604 9.12 28.23 -10.32
N ASP A 605 9.14 29.41 -10.96
CA ASP A 605 8.07 30.40 -10.95
C ASP A 605 7.07 30.24 -12.10
N GLN A 606 7.28 29.28 -13.02
CA GLN A 606 6.39 29.04 -14.14
C GLN A 606 5.13 28.25 -13.75
N THR A 607 4.07 28.42 -14.53
CA THR A 607 2.74 27.85 -14.26
C THR A 607 2.71 26.32 -14.26
N SER A 608 3.50 25.66 -15.11
CA SER A 608 3.61 24.19 -15.11
C SER A 608 4.21 23.66 -13.80
N ILE A 609 5.22 24.36 -13.26
CA ILE A 609 5.84 24.01 -11.98
C ILE A 609 4.88 24.28 -10.81
N ALA A 610 4.21 25.43 -10.82
CA ALA A 610 3.16 25.73 -9.85
C ALA A 610 2.02 24.69 -9.88
N TYR A 611 1.74 24.08 -11.03
CA TYR A 611 0.77 22.99 -11.14
C TYR A 611 1.29 21.69 -10.51
N PHE A 612 2.53 21.27 -10.81
CA PHE A 612 3.14 20.10 -10.16
C PHE A 612 3.17 20.22 -8.64
N ASN A 613 3.51 21.41 -8.13
CA ASN A 613 3.61 21.69 -6.70
C ASN A 613 2.28 21.54 -5.92
N GLN A 614 1.14 21.40 -6.60
CA GLN A 614 -0.14 21.08 -5.95
C GLN A 614 -0.25 19.60 -5.54
N TYR A 615 0.52 18.72 -6.18
CA TYR A 615 0.41 17.26 -6.05
C TYR A 615 1.73 16.57 -5.69
N TYR A 616 2.85 17.26 -5.91
CA TYR A 616 4.18 16.75 -5.65
C TYR A 616 5.03 17.77 -4.89
N ASP A 617 5.85 17.26 -3.98
CA ASP A 617 6.89 17.99 -3.28
C ASP A 617 8.16 18.06 -4.13
N ASP A 618 8.60 19.27 -4.44
CA ASP A 618 9.88 19.55 -5.10
C ASP A 618 11.02 19.21 -4.15
N THR A 619 11.76 18.14 -4.46
CA THR A 619 12.74 17.60 -3.51
C THR A 619 13.92 18.53 -3.26
N TRP A 620 14.27 19.38 -4.24
CA TRP A 620 15.29 20.42 -4.06
C TRP A 620 14.78 21.50 -3.10
N ALA A 621 13.55 21.98 -3.30
CA ALA A 621 12.95 23.01 -2.44
C ALA A 621 12.77 22.52 -0.99
N VAL A 622 12.32 21.28 -0.81
CA VAL A 622 12.21 20.65 0.53
C VAL A 622 13.58 20.52 1.19
N ALA A 623 14.60 20.06 0.47
CA ALA A 623 15.96 19.97 0.99
C ALA A 623 16.52 21.36 1.34
N ALA A 624 16.28 22.37 0.51
CA ALA A 624 16.75 23.73 0.74
C ALA A 624 16.11 24.34 1.98
N ALA A 625 14.79 24.17 2.15
CA ALA A 625 14.07 24.60 3.36
C ALA A 625 14.60 23.94 4.64
N ASN A 626 15.08 22.70 4.54
CA ASN A 626 15.67 21.94 5.64
C ASN A 626 17.19 22.14 5.80
N GLY A 627 17.83 22.98 4.98
CA GLY A 627 19.28 23.17 4.99
C GLY A 627 20.09 21.95 4.56
N THR A 628 19.48 21.01 3.82
CA THR A 628 20.10 19.78 3.30
C THR A 628 20.22 19.74 1.78
N ALA A 629 19.92 20.86 1.09
CA ALA A 629 20.27 21.03 -0.31
C ALA A 629 21.75 21.39 -0.45
N VAL A 630 22.42 20.78 -1.43
CA VAL A 630 23.86 20.98 -1.69
C VAL A 630 24.08 21.36 -3.15
N SER A 631 24.81 22.44 -3.38
CA SER A 631 25.32 22.87 -4.68
C SER A 631 26.77 23.34 -4.54
N PHE A 632 27.47 23.43 -5.66
CA PHE A 632 28.80 24.02 -5.70
C PHE A 632 28.75 25.55 -5.64
N ALA A 633 29.88 26.18 -5.32
CA ALA A 633 29.95 27.63 -5.16
C ALA A 633 29.48 28.37 -6.43
N GLY A 634 28.59 29.35 -6.24
CA GLY A 634 28.01 30.14 -7.34
C GLY A 634 26.82 29.48 -8.06
N ASN A 635 26.32 28.36 -7.54
CA ASN A 635 25.10 27.69 -8.00
C ASN A 635 24.11 27.58 -6.84
N ASN A 636 22.83 27.76 -7.13
CA ASN A 636 21.71 27.69 -6.21
C ASN A 636 20.65 26.67 -6.70
N GLY A 637 21.12 25.54 -7.23
CA GLY A 637 20.29 24.47 -7.75
C GLY A 637 20.03 24.55 -9.24
N GLU A 638 20.68 25.46 -9.97
CA GLU A 638 20.54 25.53 -11.42
C GLU A 638 21.21 24.33 -12.07
N THR A 639 20.44 23.61 -12.88
CA THR A 639 20.91 22.44 -13.63
C THR A 639 21.37 22.83 -15.03
N MET A 640 20.89 23.95 -15.55
CA MET A 640 21.36 24.54 -16.81
C MET A 640 21.58 26.05 -16.65
N LYS A 641 20.92 26.88 -17.48
CA LYS A 641 20.83 28.35 -17.28
C LYS A 641 19.89 28.75 -16.13
N GLY A 642 19.15 27.78 -15.59
CA GLY A 642 18.26 27.89 -14.45
C GLY A 642 18.00 26.50 -13.86
N ARG A 643 17.10 26.41 -12.88
CA ARG A 643 16.63 25.13 -12.35
C ARG A 643 15.44 24.66 -13.18
N ILE A 644 15.71 23.73 -14.09
CA ILE A 644 14.71 23.19 -15.03
C ILE A 644 14.59 21.67 -14.96
N ASP A 645 15.54 21.01 -14.31
CA ASP A 645 15.46 19.58 -14.03
C ASP A 645 15.02 19.32 -12.58
N TYR A 646 14.08 18.39 -12.40
CA TYR A 646 13.40 18.17 -11.13
C TYR A 646 13.36 16.68 -10.77
N ILE A 647 13.42 16.44 -9.46
CA ILE A 647 12.95 15.20 -8.83
C ILE A 647 11.83 15.62 -7.89
N TYR A 648 10.65 15.07 -8.11
CA TYR A 648 9.42 15.31 -7.35
C TYR A 648 9.02 14.06 -6.59
N SER A 649 8.47 14.20 -5.39
CA SER A 649 7.82 13.12 -4.64
C SER A 649 6.34 13.42 -4.49
N SER A 650 5.43 12.47 -4.71
CA SER A 650 4.00 12.74 -4.49
C SER A 650 3.77 13.14 -3.04
N THR A 651 2.87 14.09 -2.80
CA THR A 651 2.52 14.54 -1.44
C THR A 651 1.86 13.43 -0.61
N GLY A 652 1.32 12.40 -1.28
CA GLY A 652 0.82 11.15 -0.67
C GLY A 652 1.89 10.10 -0.35
N ALA A 653 3.17 10.34 -0.66
CA ALA A 653 4.27 9.37 -0.49
C ALA A 653 4.71 9.20 0.97
N SER A 654 3.86 8.61 1.81
CA SER A 654 4.12 8.39 3.24
C SER A 654 5.36 7.55 3.57
N SER A 655 5.85 6.75 2.61
CA SER A 655 7.01 5.88 2.80
C SER A 655 8.34 6.49 2.31
N LEU A 656 8.30 7.68 1.68
CA LEU A 656 9.46 8.37 1.14
C LEU A 656 9.75 9.62 1.97
N VAL A 657 10.96 9.73 2.50
CA VAL A 657 11.41 10.98 3.12
C VAL A 657 12.66 11.52 2.46
N ILE A 658 12.54 12.75 1.99
CA ILE A 658 13.62 13.51 1.37
C ILE A 658 14.66 13.83 2.45
N ARG A 659 15.86 13.26 2.32
CA ARG A 659 16.98 13.50 3.25
C ARG A 659 17.91 14.60 2.76
N SER A 660 18.21 14.59 1.47
CA SER A 660 19.06 15.59 0.83
C SER A 660 18.77 15.65 -0.67
N SER A 661 19.07 16.78 -1.30
CA SER A 661 19.11 16.93 -2.75
C SER A 661 20.38 17.66 -3.14
N GLN A 662 21.09 17.18 -4.17
CA GLN A 662 22.39 17.72 -4.56
C GLN A 662 22.49 17.95 -6.06
N VAL A 663 22.93 19.14 -6.47
CA VAL A 663 23.38 19.43 -7.84
C VAL A 663 24.91 19.28 -7.88
N TYR A 664 25.40 18.45 -8.80
CA TYR A 664 26.84 18.22 -8.95
C TYR A 664 27.47 19.12 -10.01
N ASP A 665 28.73 19.49 -9.78
CA ASP A 665 29.59 20.08 -10.79
C ASP A 665 30.34 18.99 -11.54
N THR A 666 30.04 18.81 -12.81
CA THR A 666 30.64 17.79 -13.68
C THR A 666 31.70 18.36 -14.61
N ARG A 667 32.10 19.63 -14.40
CA ARG A 667 33.17 20.27 -15.17
C ARG A 667 34.52 19.59 -14.90
N ASP A 668 35.26 19.35 -15.97
CA ASP A 668 36.66 18.96 -15.89
C ASP A 668 37.59 20.16 -15.59
N ALA A 669 38.90 19.92 -15.56
CA ALA A 669 39.89 20.96 -15.30
C ALA A 669 39.90 22.11 -16.33
N ASN A 670 39.32 21.89 -17.52
CA ASN A 670 39.21 22.89 -18.58
C ASN A 670 37.83 23.58 -18.58
N GLY A 671 36.93 23.19 -17.67
CA GLY A 671 35.58 23.74 -17.55
C GLY A 671 34.54 23.06 -18.44
N TYR A 672 34.87 21.92 -19.07
CA TYR A 672 33.95 21.20 -19.96
C TYR A 672 33.13 20.18 -19.19
N MET A 673 31.85 20.04 -19.56
CA MET A 673 30.90 19.11 -18.95
C MET A 673 30.54 18.00 -19.96
N PRO A 674 30.22 16.78 -19.49
CA PRO A 674 29.80 15.68 -20.36
C PRO A 674 28.38 15.81 -20.92
N SER A 675 27.60 16.77 -20.44
CA SER A 675 26.29 17.20 -20.93
C SER A 675 26.20 18.73 -20.73
N ASP A 676 25.31 19.41 -21.45
CA ASP A 676 25.02 20.82 -21.22
C ASP A 676 24.10 21.07 -20.00
N HIS A 677 23.51 20.00 -19.45
CA HIS A 677 22.83 19.98 -18.14
C HIS A 677 23.72 19.38 -17.05
N ARG A 678 23.42 19.75 -15.80
CA ARG A 678 24.01 19.20 -14.58
C ARG A 678 23.05 18.21 -13.92
N PRO A 679 23.58 17.13 -13.32
CA PRO A 679 22.75 16.14 -12.66
C PRO A 679 22.27 16.62 -11.29
N VAL A 680 21.05 16.18 -10.93
CA VAL A 680 20.48 16.31 -9.59
C VAL A 680 20.31 14.93 -8.97
N LEU A 681 20.76 14.74 -7.73
CA LEU A 681 20.53 13.52 -6.97
C LEU A 681 19.75 13.81 -5.70
N THR A 682 18.63 13.14 -5.51
CA THR A 682 17.89 13.15 -4.25
C THR A 682 18.05 11.82 -3.54
N VAL A 683 18.33 11.90 -2.23
CA VAL A 683 18.38 10.75 -1.34
C VAL A 683 17.06 10.66 -0.58
N PHE A 684 16.34 9.58 -0.81
CA PHE A 684 15.13 9.25 -0.07
C PHE A 684 15.46 8.22 1.00
N GLU A 685 14.98 8.45 2.22
CA GLU A 685 14.82 7.37 3.17
C GLU A 685 13.51 6.63 2.88
N VAL A 686 13.62 5.34 2.58
CA VAL A 686 12.48 4.46 2.36
C VAL A 686 12.22 3.68 3.64
N ARG A 687 11.04 3.91 4.23
CA ARG A 687 10.67 3.40 5.56
C ARG A 687 9.63 2.31 5.50
#